data_AF-A0A2E3IGJ3-F1
#
_entry.id   AF-A0A2E3IGJ3-F1
#
_cell.length_a   1.000
_cell.length_b   1.000
_cell.length_c   1.000
_cell.angle_alpha   90.00
_cell.angle_beta   90.00
_cell.angle_gamma   90.00
#
_symmetry.space_group_name_H-M   'P 1'
#
loop_
_entity.id
_entity.type
_entity.pdbx_description
1 polymer ?
#
loop_
_entity_poly.entity_id
_entity_poly.type
_entity_poly.pdbx_seq_one_letter_code
_entity_poly.pdbx_strand_id
1 'polypeptide(L)'
;MKLHSQLLCRLAYTAFLMGMLAGGLALGQEIESTEVDGDSLRIRIRAPRIELERINPDGSSTTEAAAANNYQVVELEIPMDSPTKLFRARVRLGDQDFGSALRPIVEHGTIPNLDNIRPSSINLEGHTLTLQFPPEHTEVRGKEFFPGGFPLFLDEGPLRMQPGRAPGTYSAVLNDGVVRKFRFELEAALDRLRGLGDGTVPVYADRQLTGRMAVPEMNALGDSVDLFPFRNTREIQPRASGGGAILGGSSAVDPGKSLLITDLSVVNDPDRTWDPFNPNALSYIDPATGRPRKWTFGFLMEEMCNSSLTGVDPKIFARRWIDHFEQFQTINFDDVPDRQGDVQAALIDKWEAANVAEGLDPLDLKNAPFRLTAIVNRVDLRSASGYAAGDAGECRFVFCAYDLDTGVHKPMTVIFEYGVPLGTCLQIKNWAQQWQQLSGLDFVSADPTSTFNADLEDLTDVVALANADPSKPNGSAINQLRSNNFIEPFTLPWTMREWQITGAGIAPSHLTAVTTKQTPANSKMGASDLANYLNTFEADILAGTHSVPLSFPGATPFLSGKSEVPTPGFFWNTAGIANNEARHHFSLNTCNGCHGGEAGAQLPTVGGLPLDPATGMGATGPSSSAPSFVHIAERNATAQSHLSRFLTGTGSALSDPVSGVPRVFDDLTRRAADLDFAANMPCLMLSLTPALATRSH
;
A
#
# COMPACT_ATOMS: atom_id res chain seq x y z
N MET A 1 3.15 46.30 46.29
CA MET A 1 4.14 45.25 45.94
C MET A 1 3.99 43.95 46.73
N LYS A 2 3.80 43.94 48.07
CA LYS A 2 3.69 42.68 48.84
C LYS A 2 2.45 41.80 48.54
N LEU A 3 1.30 42.39 48.19
CA LEU A 3 0.09 41.63 47.86
C LEU A 3 0.16 40.93 46.49
N HIS A 4 0.81 41.56 45.50
CA HIS A 4 0.99 40.99 44.16
C HIS A 4 1.98 39.81 44.17
N SER A 5 3.04 39.88 44.98
CA SER A 5 4.03 38.80 45.12
C SER A 5 3.44 37.55 45.82
N GLN A 6 2.52 37.71 46.78
CA GLN A 6 1.85 36.58 47.42
C GLN A 6 0.81 35.88 46.52
N LEU A 7 0.13 36.64 45.65
CA LEU A 7 -0.82 36.07 44.68
C LEU A 7 -0.08 35.30 43.56
N LEU A 8 1.03 35.86 43.06
CA LEU A 8 1.91 35.20 42.08
C LEU A 8 2.59 33.95 42.66
N CYS A 9 3.02 33.97 43.92
CA CYS A 9 3.53 32.77 44.59
C CYS A 9 2.46 31.70 44.77
N ARG A 10 1.21 32.05 45.13
CA ARG A 10 0.12 31.06 45.26
C ARG A 10 -0.27 30.45 43.92
N LEU A 11 -0.37 31.24 42.85
CA LEU A 11 -0.65 30.73 41.50
C LEU A 11 0.49 29.85 40.96
N ALA A 12 1.75 30.24 41.18
CA ALA A 12 2.91 29.43 40.79
C ALA A 12 3.02 28.12 41.60
N TYR A 13 2.70 28.14 42.89
CA TYR A 13 2.71 26.95 43.75
C TYR A 13 1.58 25.98 43.39
N THR A 14 0.39 26.49 43.06
CA THR A 14 -0.75 25.66 42.61
C THR A 14 -0.48 25.02 41.24
N ALA A 15 0.17 25.76 40.32
CA ALA A 15 0.59 25.25 39.01
C ALA A 15 1.74 24.22 39.13
N PHE A 16 2.69 24.42 40.04
CA PHE A 16 3.80 23.49 40.31
C PHE A 16 3.31 22.20 41.00
N LEU A 17 2.35 22.29 41.92
CA LEU A 17 1.71 21.13 42.56
C LEU A 17 0.81 20.35 41.60
N MET A 18 0.04 21.02 40.73
CA MET A 18 -0.67 20.33 39.64
C MET A 18 0.31 19.66 38.68
N GLY A 19 1.48 20.24 38.41
CA GLY A 19 2.54 19.63 37.60
C GLY A 19 3.13 18.35 38.22
N MET A 20 3.30 18.29 39.54
CA MET A 20 3.81 17.08 40.23
C MET A 20 2.75 15.99 40.39
N LEU A 21 1.48 16.34 40.63
CA LEU A 21 0.36 15.38 40.60
C LEU A 21 0.08 14.86 39.18
N ALA A 22 0.21 15.71 38.16
CA ALA A 22 0.08 15.33 36.74
C ALA A 22 1.19 14.37 36.29
N GLY A 23 2.43 14.60 36.73
CA GLY A 23 3.57 13.73 36.44
C GLY A 23 3.44 12.34 37.09
N GLY A 24 2.87 12.25 38.29
CA GLY A 24 2.65 10.98 39.00
C GLY A 24 1.46 10.16 38.49
N LEU A 25 0.35 10.82 38.10
CA LEU A 25 -0.84 10.14 37.59
C LEU A 25 -0.66 9.59 36.16
N ALA A 26 0.11 10.28 35.31
CA ALA A 26 0.46 9.80 33.97
C ALA A 26 1.41 8.57 34.00
N LEU A 27 2.22 8.43 35.05
CA LEU A 27 3.14 7.30 35.26
C LEU A 27 2.51 6.13 36.03
N GLY A 28 1.31 6.30 36.60
CA GLY A 28 0.69 5.31 37.48
C GLY A 28 -0.33 4.36 36.82
N GLN A 29 -0.76 4.64 35.59
CA GLN A 29 -1.74 3.82 34.87
C GLN A 29 -1.06 2.96 33.80
N GLU A 30 -0.93 1.66 34.09
CA GLU A 30 -0.32 0.71 33.17
C GLU A 30 -1.30 -0.42 32.86
N ILE A 31 -1.44 -0.74 31.56
CA ILE A 31 -2.10 -1.98 31.13
C ILE A 31 -1.15 -3.12 31.50
N GLU A 32 -1.54 -3.95 32.47
CA GLU A 32 -0.70 -5.05 32.99
C GLU A 32 -0.72 -6.26 32.06
N SER A 33 -1.88 -6.57 31.49
CA SER A 33 -2.08 -7.73 30.62
C SER A 33 -3.34 -7.60 29.78
N THR A 34 -3.32 -8.30 28.66
CA THR A 34 -4.44 -8.52 27.76
C THR A 34 -4.61 -10.04 27.59
N GLU A 35 -5.78 -10.56 27.93
CA GLU A 35 -6.12 -11.99 27.83
C GLU A 35 -7.34 -12.17 26.93
N VAL A 36 -7.32 -13.17 26.06
CA VAL A 36 -8.47 -13.49 25.20
C VAL A 36 -9.45 -14.40 25.95
N ASP A 37 -10.73 -14.02 26.00
CA ASP A 37 -11.81 -14.77 26.63
C ASP A 37 -13.03 -14.83 25.70
N GLY A 38 -13.29 -16.00 25.10
CA GLY A 38 -14.34 -16.14 24.08
C GLY A 38 -14.14 -15.19 22.88
N ASP A 39 -15.16 -14.35 22.62
CA ASP A 39 -15.18 -13.30 21.59
C ASP A 39 -14.71 -11.93 22.12
N SER A 40 -14.21 -11.90 23.36
CA SER A 40 -13.83 -10.68 24.06
C SER A 40 -12.36 -10.68 24.49
N LEU A 41 -11.82 -9.48 24.67
CA LEU A 41 -10.52 -9.24 25.28
C LEU A 41 -10.73 -8.77 26.72
N ARG A 42 -10.15 -9.49 27.67
CA ARG A 42 -10.04 -9.09 29.05
C ARG A 42 -8.76 -8.28 29.25
N ILE A 43 -8.90 -7.00 29.60
CA ILE A 43 -7.78 -6.09 29.86
C ILE A 43 -7.68 -5.85 31.36
N ARG A 44 -6.49 -6.04 31.92
CA ARG A 44 -6.17 -5.66 33.30
C ARG A 44 -5.42 -4.34 33.33
N ILE A 45 -6.00 -3.35 34.00
CA ILE A 45 -5.42 -2.02 34.16
C ILE A 45 -5.04 -1.84 35.62
N ARG A 46 -3.75 -1.62 35.90
CA ARG A 46 -3.29 -1.16 37.20
C ARG A 46 -3.58 0.33 37.32
N ALA A 47 -4.47 0.70 38.23
CA ALA A 47 -4.69 2.08 38.63
C ALA A 47 -3.86 2.42 39.88
N PRO A 48 -3.29 3.63 39.96
CA PRO A 48 -2.52 4.05 41.11
C PRO A 48 -3.40 4.17 42.36
N ARG A 49 -2.77 4.06 43.54
CA ARG A 49 -3.44 4.26 44.83
C ARG A 49 -4.02 5.68 44.90
N ILE A 50 -5.28 5.78 45.32
CA ILE A 50 -5.92 7.08 45.58
C ILE A 50 -5.65 7.47 47.03
N GLU A 51 -5.01 8.62 47.22
CA GLU A 51 -4.76 9.23 48.52
C GLU A 51 -5.41 10.62 48.59
N LEU A 52 -6.05 10.90 49.72
CA LEU A 52 -6.63 12.19 50.03
C LEU A 52 -5.66 12.91 50.97
N GLU A 53 -5.00 13.95 50.48
CA GLU A 53 -4.06 14.73 51.26
C GLU A 53 -4.68 16.07 51.70
N ARG A 54 -4.49 16.42 52.96
CA ARG A 54 -4.69 17.77 53.48
C ARG A 54 -3.36 18.51 53.44
N ILE A 55 -3.35 19.67 52.77
CA ILE A 55 -2.22 20.59 52.78
C ILE A 55 -2.30 21.47 54.04
N ASN A 56 -1.26 21.42 54.86
CA ASN A 56 -1.13 22.20 56.07
C ASN A 56 -0.72 23.65 55.75
N PRO A 57 -0.98 24.61 56.66
CA PRO A 57 -0.65 26.02 56.44
C PRO A 57 0.85 26.32 56.23
N ASP A 58 1.73 25.41 56.65
CA ASP A 58 3.19 25.50 56.47
C ASP A 58 3.68 24.94 55.12
N GLY A 59 2.76 24.42 54.29
CA GLY A 59 3.06 23.83 52.99
C GLY A 59 3.38 22.33 53.02
N SER A 60 3.39 21.70 54.19
CA SER A 60 3.48 20.23 54.30
C SER A 60 2.15 19.57 53.92
N SER A 61 2.17 18.33 53.41
CA SER A 61 0.97 17.53 53.22
C SER A 61 0.84 16.44 54.28
N THR A 62 -0.41 16.12 54.63
CA THR A 62 -0.78 15.02 55.52
C THR A 62 -1.82 14.17 54.82
N THR A 63 -1.58 12.88 54.68
CA THR A 63 -2.57 11.94 54.12
C THR A 63 -3.72 11.75 55.13
N GLU A 64 -4.92 12.22 54.78
CA GLU A 64 -6.13 12.10 55.60
C GLU A 64 -6.79 10.74 55.44
N ALA A 65 -6.79 10.22 54.22
CA ALA A 65 -7.34 8.93 53.88
C ALA A 65 -6.59 8.37 52.68
N ALA A 66 -6.39 7.06 52.65
CA ALA A 66 -5.81 6.41 51.50
C ALA A 66 -6.59 5.13 51.22
N ALA A 67 -6.72 4.77 49.95
CA ALA A 67 -7.25 3.47 49.57
C ALA A 67 -6.43 2.36 50.26
N ALA A 68 -7.11 1.31 50.71
CA ALA A 68 -6.50 0.23 51.50
C ALA A 68 -5.49 -0.60 50.68
N ASN A 69 -5.68 -0.68 49.36
CA ASN A 69 -4.79 -1.40 48.46
C ASN A 69 -3.78 -0.43 47.82
N ASN A 70 -2.55 -0.90 47.63
CA ASN A 70 -1.46 -0.11 47.01
C ASN A 70 -1.70 0.17 45.51
N TYR A 71 -2.65 -0.52 44.90
CA TYR A 71 -3.14 -0.33 43.53
C TYR A 71 -4.51 -1.02 43.42
N GLN A 72 -5.27 -0.69 42.38
CA GLN A 72 -6.47 -1.44 42.01
C GLN A 72 -6.31 -1.98 40.60
N VAL A 73 -6.68 -3.24 40.39
CA VAL A 73 -6.79 -3.81 39.05
C VAL A 73 -8.23 -3.64 38.60
N VAL A 74 -8.44 -2.97 37.47
CA VAL A 74 -9.73 -2.91 36.79
C VAL A 74 -9.68 -3.89 35.62
N GLU A 75 -10.64 -4.81 35.59
CA GLU A 75 -10.85 -5.71 34.47
C GLU A 75 -11.93 -5.14 33.56
N LEU A 76 -11.60 -4.98 32.28
CA LEU A 76 -12.54 -4.57 31.24
C LEU A 76 -12.63 -5.67 30.20
N GLU A 77 -13.85 -5.96 29.78
CA GLU A 77 -14.14 -6.87 28.69
C GLU A 77 -14.50 -6.05 27.45
N ILE A 78 -13.76 -6.22 26.36
CA ILE A 78 -13.94 -5.47 25.12
C ILE A 78 -14.21 -6.46 23.98
N PRO A 79 -15.23 -6.25 23.14
CA PRO A 79 -15.45 -7.08 21.97
C PRO A 79 -14.21 -7.09 21.04
N MET A 80 -13.83 -8.28 20.56
CA MET A 80 -12.75 -8.43 19.57
C MET A 80 -13.30 -8.51 18.15
N ASP A 81 -13.83 -7.40 17.69
CA ASP A 81 -14.20 -7.10 16.30
C ASP A 81 -12.98 -6.74 15.41
N SER A 82 -11.86 -6.29 15.99
CA SER A 82 -10.62 -6.02 15.25
C SER A 82 -9.32 -6.18 16.09
N PRO A 83 -8.34 -6.96 15.62
CA PRO A 83 -7.08 -7.22 16.33
C PRO A 83 -6.04 -6.08 16.33
N THR A 84 -6.13 -5.08 15.45
CA THR A 84 -5.19 -3.93 15.39
C THR A 84 -5.49 -2.83 16.40
N LYS A 85 -6.58 -2.95 17.18
CA LYS A 85 -7.03 -1.85 18.03
C LYS A 85 -5.93 -1.39 19.01
N LEU A 86 -5.69 -0.09 19.00
CA LEU A 86 -4.87 0.60 19.99
C LEU A 86 -5.74 1.01 21.16
N PHE A 87 -5.32 0.68 22.37
CA PHE A 87 -5.98 1.10 23.60
C PHE A 87 -5.02 1.90 24.46
N ARG A 88 -5.60 2.83 25.21
CA ARG A 88 -4.95 3.50 26.32
C ARG A 88 -5.91 3.55 27.49
N ALA A 89 -5.37 3.38 28.70
CA ALA A 89 -6.12 3.71 29.90
C ALA A 89 -6.22 5.23 30.01
N ARG A 90 -7.39 5.75 30.41
CA ARG A 90 -7.60 7.18 30.68
C ARG A 90 -8.36 7.39 31.98
N VAL A 91 -8.00 8.43 32.71
CA VAL A 91 -8.76 8.97 33.84
C VAL A 91 -8.94 10.47 33.66
N ARG A 92 -10.16 10.94 33.89
CA ARG A 92 -10.53 12.36 33.83
C ARG A 92 -10.70 12.92 35.24
N LEU A 93 -10.02 14.02 35.54
CA LEU A 93 -10.13 14.76 36.80
C LEU A 93 -10.51 16.21 36.49
N GLY A 94 -11.77 16.57 36.69
CA GLY A 94 -12.31 17.86 36.25
C GLY A 94 -12.24 18.01 34.72
N ASP A 95 -11.52 19.04 34.26
CA ASP A 95 -11.30 19.34 32.84
C ASP A 95 -9.98 18.80 32.28
N GLN A 96 -9.20 18.07 33.08
CA GLN A 96 -7.92 17.48 32.66
C GLN A 96 -8.04 15.97 32.41
N ASP A 97 -7.41 15.51 31.33
CA ASP A 97 -7.30 14.11 30.93
C ASP A 97 -5.88 13.59 31.18
N PHE A 98 -5.78 12.47 31.88
CA PHE A 98 -4.54 11.72 32.09
C PHE A 98 -4.69 10.36 31.43
N GLY A 99 -3.67 9.87 30.72
CA GLY A 99 -3.75 8.56 30.08
C GLY A 99 -2.40 7.92 29.83
N SER A 100 -2.43 6.59 29.73
CA SER A 100 -1.27 5.78 29.37
C SER A 100 -0.85 6.02 27.92
N ALA A 101 0.35 5.52 27.57
CA ALA A 101 0.69 5.33 26.17
C ALA A 101 -0.33 4.40 25.48
N LEU A 102 -0.52 4.59 24.17
CA LEU A 102 -1.27 3.66 23.34
C LEU A 102 -0.53 2.33 23.27
N ARG A 103 -1.25 1.23 23.45
CA ARG A 103 -0.73 -0.14 23.27
C ARG A 103 -1.66 -0.93 22.35
N PRO A 104 -1.12 -1.74 21.43
CA PRO A 104 -1.93 -2.66 20.63
C PRO A 104 -2.43 -3.83 21.48
N ILE A 105 -3.53 -4.47 21.06
CA ILE A 105 -3.98 -5.77 21.63
C ILE A 105 -2.87 -6.83 21.48
N VAL A 106 -2.21 -6.80 20.32
CA VAL A 106 -1.26 -7.80 19.86
C VAL A 106 0.12 -7.16 19.76
N GLU A 107 1.09 -7.72 20.49
CA GLU A 107 2.47 -7.28 20.35
C GLU A 107 3.03 -7.64 18.96
N HIS A 108 3.84 -6.74 18.42
CA HIS A 108 4.44 -6.93 17.11
C HIS A 108 5.25 -8.25 17.04
N GLY A 109 4.97 -9.06 16.02
CA GLY A 109 5.66 -10.34 15.79
C GLY A 109 5.01 -11.57 16.46
N THR A 110 3.96 -11.40 17.27
CA THR A 110 3.22 -12.52 17.87
C THR A 110 2.25 -13.22 16.90
N ILE A 111 1.82 -12.50 15.87
CA ILE A 111 1.05 -12.99 14.73
C ILE A 111 1.89 -12.74 13.48
N PRO A 112 1.97 -13.71 12.55
CA PRO A 112 2.74 -13.51 11.34
C PRO A 112 2.14 -12.36 10.53
N ASN A 113 2.98 -11.40 10.15
CA ASN A 113 2.61 -10.43 9.14
C ASN A 113 2.73 -11.11 7.78
N LEU A 114 1.60 -11.31 7.10
CA LEU A 114 1.56 -12.01 5.82
C LEU A 114 2.22 -11.27 4.66
N ASP A 115 2.53 -9.99 4.84
CA ASP A 115 3.39 -9.25 3.92
C ASP A 115 4.86 -9.68 4.04
N ASN A 116 5.29 -10.06 5.24
CA ASN A 116 6.66 -10.46 5.52
C ASN A 116 6.85 -11.96 5.38
N ILE A 117 5.82 -12.77 5.64
CA ILE A 117 5.89 -14.22 5.49
C ILE A 117 4.55 -14.84 5.12
N ARG A 118 4.53 -15.63 4.06
CA ARG A 118 3.34 -16.35 3.61
C ARG A 118 3.40 -17.82 3.99
N PRO A 119 2.26 -18.46 4.27
CA PRO A 119 2.20 -19.90 4.35
C PRO A 119 2.57 -20.51 3.00
N SER A 120 3.48 -21.50 3.01
CA SER A 120 3.79 -22.36 1.88
C SER A 120 2.71 -23.42 1.61
N SER A 121 1.83 -23.67 2.58
CA SER A 121 0.59 -24.43 2.41
C SER A 121 -0.49 -23.95 3.40
N ILE A 122 -1.73 -23.88 2.93
CA ILE A 122 -2.94 -23.74 3.73
C ILE A 122 -3.82 -24.94 3.38
N ASN A 123 -3.90 -25.93 4.24
CA ASN A 123 -4.62 -27.18 3.98
C ASN A 123 -5.86 -27.30 4.87
N LEU A 124 -6.98 -27.77 4.29
CA LEU A 124 -8.16 -28.17 5.03
C LEU A 124 -8.41 -29.67 4.83
N GLU A 125 -8.23 -30.46 5.89
CA GLU A 125 -8.54 -31.89 5.91
C GLU A 125 -9.64 -32.20 6.95
N GLY A 126 -10.82 -32.58 6.46
CA GLY A 126 -12.00 -32.75 7.31
C GLY A 126 -12.36 -31.44 8.03
N HIS A 127 -12.14 -31.39 9.35
CA HIS A 127 -12.34 -30.19 10.18
C HIS A 127 -11.03 -29.51 10.58
N THR A 128 -9.89 -30.07 10.19
CA THR A 128 -8.57 -29.56 10.58
C THR A 128 -8.06 -28.60 9.51
N LEU A 129 -7.90 -27.32 9.88
CA LEU A 129 -7.16 -26.35 9.08
C LEU A 129 -5.70 -26.37 9.52
N THR A 130 -4.77 -26.50 8.57
CA THR A 130 -3.33 -26.46 8.81
C THR A 130 -2.68 -25.35 7.98
N LEU A 131 -1.92 -24.48 8.64
CA LEU A 131 -1.04 -23.51 8.01
C LEU A 131 0.40 -24.00 8.12
N GLN A 132 1.11 -24.11 7.00
CA GLN A 132 2.54 -24.36 6.98
C GLN A 132 3.25 -23.11 6.51
N PHE A 133 4.09 -22.54 7.34
CA PHE A 133 5.05 -21.50 6.95
C PHE A 133 6.41 -22.14 6.61
N PRO A 134 7.20 -21.56 5.69
CA PRO A 134 8.52 -22.10 5.36
C PRO A 134 9.43 -22.07 6.60
N PRO A 135 9.88 -23.23 7.13
CA PRO A 135 10.68 -23.28 8.35
C PRO A 135 12.04 -22.61 8.22
N GLU A 136 12.55 -22.48 6.99
CA GLU A 136 13.78 -21.79 6.63
C GLU A 136 13.63 -20.26 6.59
N HIS A 137 12.39 -19.73 6.54
CA HIS A 137 12.14 -18.29 6.42
C HIS A 137 12.62 -17.55 7.67
N THR A 138 13.25 -16.39 7.47
CA THR A 138 13.87 -15.60 8.54
C THR A 138 12.88 -15.15 9.62
N GLU A 139 11.63 -14.89 9.23
CA GLU A 139 10.54 -14.58 10.16
C GLU A 139 10.02 -15.79 10.97
N VAL A 140 10.19 -17.04 10.51
CA VAL A 140 9.76 -18.24 11.26
C VAL A 140 10.87 -18.77 12.14
N ARG A 141 12.10 -18.78 11.64
CA ARG A 141 13.20 -19.50 12.25
C ARG A 141 13.45 -19.02 13.68
N GLY A 142 13.15 -19.88 14.65
CA GLY A 142 13.33 -19.60 16.08
C GLY A 142 12.28 -18.68 16.70
N LYS A 143 11.16 -18.42 16.01
CA LYS A 143 10.01 -17.67 16.53
C LYS A 143 8.81 -18.61 16.74
N GLU A 144 7.99 -18.30 17.75
CA GLU A 144 6.67 -18.92 17.96
C GLU A 144 5.59 -17.91 17.56
N PHE A 145 4.73 -18.29 16.62
CA PHE A 145 3.51 -17.55 16.30
C PHE A 145 2.30 -18.06 17.07
N PHE A 146 1.28 -17.21 17.19
CA PHE A 146 0.01 -17.52 17.85
C PHE A 146 0.20 -17.93 19.33
N PRO A 147 0.75 -17.03 20.17
CA PRO A 147 1.01 -17.36 21.57
C PRO A 147 -0.26 -17.88 22.24
N GLY A 148 -0.18 -19.09 22.81
CA GLY A 148 -1.18 -19.67 23.73
C GLY A 148 -2.64 -19.71 23.25
N GLY A 149 -2.90 -19.69 21.94
CA GLY A 149 -4.26 -19.72 21.39
C GLY A 149 -4.85 -18.37 21.00
N PHE A 150 -4.00 -17.38 20.66
CA PHE A 150 -4.46 -16.15 20.02
C PHE A 150 -5.27 -16.47 18.74
N PRO A 151 -6.51 -15.95 18.60
CA PRO A 151 -7.37 -16.30 17.47
C PRO A 151 -7.04 -15.50 16.19
N LEU A 152 -7.14 -16.17 15.04
CA LEU A 152 -7.41 -15.49 13.77
C LEU A 152 -8.86 -15.01 13.76
N PHE A 153 -9.12 -13.86 13.15
CA PHE A 153 -10.45 -13.26 13.10
C PHE A 153 -11.09 -13.50 11.75
N LEU A 154 -11.81 -14.62 11.64
CA LEU A 154 -12.50 -14.96 10.41
C LEU A 154 -13.94 -14.44 10.43
N ASP A 155 -14.56 -14.34 9.25
CA ASP A 155 -15.99 -14.04 9.14
C ASP A 155 -16.85 -15.09 9.86
N GLU A 156 -16.34 -16.32 9.94
CA GLU A 156 -16.99 -17.44 10.59
C GLU A 156 -16.76 -17.52 12.11
N GLY A 157 -16.02 -16.57 12.68
CA GLY A 157 -15.69 -16.47 14.11
C GLY A 157 -14.20 -16.66 14.42
N PRO A 158 -13.80 -16.48 15.69
CA PRO A 158 -12.40 -16.58 16.09
C PRO A 158 -11.86 -18.01 15.93
N LEU A 159 -10.73 -18.16 15.26
CA LEU A 159 -10.06 -19.43 15.04
C LEU A 159 -8.74 -19.52 15.80
N ARG A 160 -8.70 -20.34 16.86
CA ARG A 160 -7.50 -20.48 17.70
C ARG A 160 -6.49 -21.44 17.06
N MET A 161 -5.40 -20.88 16.55
CA MET A 161 -4.28 -21.65 15.99
C MET A 161 -3.42 -22.23 17.12
N GLN A 162 -3.00 -23.48 16.96
CA GLN A 162 -2.06 -24.16 17.85
C GLN A 162 -0.81 -24.58 17.08
N PRO A 163 0.40 -24.46 17.67
CA PRO A 163 1.61 -24.99 17.06
C PRO A 163 1.48 -26.49 16.77
N GLY A 164 1.86 -26.88 15.55
CA GLY A 164 1.95 -28.26 15.12
C GLY A 164 3.25 -28.94 15.58
N ARG A 165 3.44 -30.21 15.18
CA ARG A 165 4.63 -30.99 15.55
C ARG A 165 5.89 -30.57 14.79
N ALA A 166 5.74 -30.03 13.58
CA ALA A 166 6.85 -29.57 12.76
C ALA A 166 7.00 -28.04 12.86
N PRO A 167 8.23 -27.51 12.75
CA PRO A 167 8.47 -26.07 12.74
C PRO A 167 7.67 -25.36 11.63
N GLY A 168 7.09 -24.21 11.97
CA GLY A 168 6.27 -23.42 11.04
C GLY A 168 4.88 -23.99 10.77
N THR A 169 4.52 -25.15 11.34
CA THR A 169 3.17 -25.70 11.23
C THR A 169 2.27 -25.16 12.34
N TYR A 170 1.06 -24.76 11.98
CA TYR A 170 0.00 -24.38 12.92
C TYR A 170 -1.30 -25.04 12.49
N SER A 171 -2.14 -25.43 13.43
CA SER A 171 -3.43 -26.05 13.11
C SER A 171 -4.54 -25.61 14.04
N ALA A 172 -5.76 -25.66 13.53
CA ALA A 172 -6.98 -25.38 14.28
C ALA A 172 -8.11 -26.29 13.81
N VAL A 173 -9.12 -26.47 14.66
CA VAL A 173 -10.33 -27.24 14.32
C VAL A 173 -11.46 -26.27 14.03
N LEU A 174 -12.01 -26.37 12.83
CA LEU A 174 -13.17 -25.60 12.39
C LEU A 174 -14.46 -26.31 12.83
N ASN A 175 -15.49 -25.52 13.14
CA ASN A 175 -16.83 -26.05 13.41
C ASN A 175 -17.44 -26.66 12.13
N ASP A 176 -18.22 -27.75 12.26
CA ASP A 176 -18.83 -28.42 11.11
C ASP A 176 -19.67 -27.48 10.22
N GLY A 177 -20.34 -26.49 10.83
CA GLY A 177 -21.12 -25.49 10.09
C GLY A 177 -20.26 -24.64 9.16
N VAL A 178 -19.06 -24.28 9.60
CA VAL A 178 -18.07 -23.51 8.83
C VAL A 178 -17.56 -24.33 7.66
N VAL A 179 -17.19 -25.59 7.90
CA VAL A 179 -16.70 -26.48 6.83
C VAL A 179 -17.78 -26.76 5.79
N ARG A 180 -19.04 -26.98 6.21
CA ARG A 180 -20.15 -27.17 5.28
C ARG A 180 -20.41 -25.93 4.43
N LYS A 181 -20.45 -24.74 5.04
CA LYS A 181 -20.61 -23.46 4.32
C LYS A 181 -19.48 -23.27 3.32
N PHE A 182 -18.23 -23.41 3.77
CA PHE A 182 -17.05 -23.27 2.93
C PHE A 182 -17.07 -24.20 1.71
N ARG A 183 -17.35 -25.49 1.91
CA ARG A 183 -17.41 -26.46 0.80
C ARG A 183 -18.49 -26.10 -0.21
N PHE A 184 -19.68 -25.70 0.26
CA PHE A 184 -20.76 -25.27 -0.63
C PHE A 184 -20.38 -24.04 -1.46
N GLU A 185 -19.79 -23.02 -0.83
CA GLU A 185 -19.36 -21.80 -1.51
C GLU A 185 -18.20 -22.05 -2.48
N LEU A 186 -17.23 -22.88 -2.09
CA LEU A 186 -16.10 -23.24 -2.94
C LEU A 186 -16.56 -24.04 -4.17
N GLU A 187 -17.48 -24.99 -4.01
CA GLU A 187 -18.03 -25.75 -5.14
C GLU A 187 -18.70 -24.81 -6.15
N ALA A 188 -19.58 -23.93 -5.68
CA ALA A 188 -20.22 -22.93 -6.53
C ALA A 188 -19.19 -22.01 -7.25
N ALA A 189 -18.13 -21.60 -6.55
CA ALA A 189 -17.08 -20.76 -7.14
C ALA A 189 -16.27 -21.50 -8.21
N LEU A 190 -15.89 -22.76 -7.97
CA LEU A 190 -15.16 -23.58 -8.95
C LEU A 190 -16.04 -23.89 -10.18
N ASP A 191 -17.32 -24.19 -9.97
CA ASP A 191 -18.29 -24.43 -11.05
C ASP A 191 -18.45 -23.21 -11.95
N ARG A 192 -18.58 -22.03 -11.33
CA ARG A 192 -18.57 -20.74 -12.03
C ARG A 192 -17.29 -20.56 -12.84
N LEU A 193 -16.12 -20.78 -12.24
CA LEU A 193 -14.83 -20.63 -12.91
C LEU A 193 -14.68 -21.59 -14.10
N ARG A 194 -15.18 -22.83 -14.02
CA ARG A 194 -15.18 -23.77 -15.15
C ARG A 194 -16.04 -23.28 -16.32
N GLY A 195 -17.08 -22.48 -16.03
CA GLY A 195 -17.93 -21.86 -17.05
C GLY A 195 -17.35 -20.58 -17.67
N LEU A 196 -16.23 -20.06 -17.17
CA LEU A 196 -15.58 -18.85 -17.67
C LEU A 196 -14.42 -19.19 -18.62
N GLY A 197 -14.30 -18.41 -19.69
CA GLY A 197 -13.20 -18.56 -20.65
C GLY A 197 -13.13 -19.99 -21.23
N ASP A 198 -11.96 -20.61 -21.09
CA ASP A 198 -11.68 -21.99 -21.50
C ASP A 198 -11.70 -22.99 -20.32
N GLY A 199 -12.22 -22.57 -19.16
CA GLY A 199 -12.23 -23.38 -17.94
C GLY A 199 -10.85 -23.54 -17.27
N THR A 200 -9.90 -22.66 -17.60
CA THR A 200 -8.57 -22.64 -16.98
C THR A 200 -8.28 -21.32 -16.28
N VAL A 201 -7.39 -21.37 -15.29
CA VAL A 201 -6.89 -20.22 -14.54
C VAL A 201 -5.38 -20.04 -14.72
N PRO A 202 -4.85 -18.81 -14.63
CA PRO A 202 -3.43 -18.59 -14.84
C PRO A 202 -2.57 -19.02 -13.64
N VAL A 203 -1.34 -19.44 -13.92
CA VAL A 203 -0.32 -19.81 -12.94
C VAL A 203 0.84 -18.83 -13.04
N TYR A 204 1.20 -18.22 -11.91
CA TYR A 204 2.26 -17.22 -11.84
C TYR A 204 3.35 -17.62 -10.85
N ALA A 205 4.61 -17.47 -11.24
CA ALA A 205 5.74 -17.43 -10.33
C ALA A 205 6.15 -15.96 -10.16
N ASP A 206 5.92 -15.39 -8.97
CA ASP A 206 5.99 -13.94 -8.75
C ASP A 206 5.10 -13.20 -9.76
N ARG A 207 5.66 -12.40 -10.68
CA ARG A 207 4.94 -11.67 -11.73
C ARG A 207 5.06 -12.32 -13.10
N GLN A 208 5.76 -13.45 -13.22
CA GLN A 208 5.90 -14.19 -14.46
C GLN A 208 4.75 -15.17 -14.66
N LEU A 209 4.07 -15.09 -15.81
CA LEU A 209 3.11 -16.09 -16.26
C LEU A 209 3.86 -17.38 -16.66
N THR A 210 3.64 -18.46 -15.94
CA THR A 210 4.32 -19.75 -16.15
C THR A 210 3.44 -20.82 -16.77
N GLY A 211 2.12 -20.62 -16.78
CA GLY A 211 1.19 -21.52 -17.43
C GLY A 211 -0.26 -21.25 -17.07
N ARG A 212 -1.11 -22.23 -17.37
CA ARG A 212 -2.53 -22.25 -16.99
C ARG A 212 -2.87 -23.63 -16.43
N MET A 213 -3.81 -23.67 -15.49
CA MET A 213 -4.29 -24.88 -14.84
C MET A 213 -5.79 -25.02 -15.10
N ALA A 214 -6.24 -26.21 -15.48
CA ALA A 214 -7.67 -26.50 -15.56
C ALA A 214 -8.31 -26.38 -14.17
N VAL A 215 -9.45 -25.71 -14.07
CA VAL A 215 -10.17 -25.56 -12.81
C VAL A 215 -10.73 -26.94 -12.41
N PRO A 216 -10.40 -27.45 -11.22
CA PRO A 216 -10.82 -28.78 -10.82
C PRO A 216 -12.32 -28.84 -10.47
N GLU A 217 -12.87 -30.05 -10.52
CA GLU A 217 -14.16 -30.36 -9.91
C GLU A 217 -13.99 -30.57 -8.40
N MET A 218 -14.97 -30.13 -7.60
CA MET A 218 -14.93 -30.30 -6.14
C MET A 218 -14.72 -31.78 -5.74
N ASN A 219 -15.41 -32.71 -6.40
CA ASN A 219 -15.29 -34.14 -6.13
C ASN A 219 -13.91 -34.72 -6.42
N ALA A 220 -13.13 -34.08 -7.31
CA ALA A 220 -11.76 -34.48 -7.62
C ALA A 220 -10.77 -33.99 -6.56
N LEU A 221 -11.18 -33.11 -5.64
CA LEU A 221 -10.29 -32.56 -4.63
C LEU A 221 -10.00 -33.53 -3.47
N GLY A 222 -10.95 -34.42 -3.18
CA GLY A 222 -10.90 -35.32 -2.03
C GLY A 222 -11.13 -34.59 -0.70
N ASP A 223 -10.86 -35.28 0.42
CA ASP A 223 -11.15 -34.77 1.77
C ASP A 223 -10.12 -33.76 2.31
N SER A 224 -8.94 -33.69 1.68
CA SER A 224 -7.84 -32.77 1.99
C SER A 224 -7.63 -31.81 0.82
N VAL A 225 -7.83 -30.52 1.06
CA VAL A 225 -7.82 -29.47 0.04
C VAL A 225 -6.79 -28.41 0.39
N ASP A 226 -5.82 -28.16 -0.49
CA ASP A 226 -4.91 -27.03 -0.37
C ASP A 226 -5.56 -25.74 -0.89
N LEU A 227 -5.83 -24.80 -0.01
CA LEU A 227 -6.36 -23.47 -0.33
C LEU A 227 -5.29 -22.56 -0.94
N PHE A 228 -4.02 -22.77 -0.59
CA PHE A 228 -2.90 -21.94 -1.08
C PHE A 228 -1.51 -22.57 -0.82
N PRO A 229 -0.54 -22.44 -1.75
CA PRO A 229 -0.79 -22.33 -3.18
C PRO A 229 -1.57 -23.57 -3.59
N PHE A 230 -2.63 -23.40 -4.37
CA PHE A 230 -3.51 -24.50 -4.74
C PHE A 230 -2.71 -25.61 -5.47
N ARG A 231 -2.52 -26.77 -4.82
CA ARG A 231 -1.62 -27.86 -5.28
C ARG A 231 -2.32 -29.21 -5.28
N ASN A 232 -3.31 -29.39 -6.15
CA ASN A 232 -4.06 -30.65 -6.18
C ASN A 232 -3.45 -31.76 -7.06
N THR A 233 -2.15 -32.05 -6.89
CA THR A 233 -1.46 -33.16 -7.60
C THR A 233 -0.63 -34.10 -6.72
N ARG A 234 -0.66 -34.00 -5.38
CA ARG A 234 0.02 -34.92 -4.42
C ARG A 234 1.51 -35.22 -4.67
N GLU A 235 2.20 -34.51 -5.56
CA GLU A 235 3.65 -34.56 -5.70
C GLU A 235 4.26 -33.21 -5.33
N ILE A 236 4.99 -33.19 -4.21
CA ILE A 236 5.98 -32.15 -3.95
C ILE A 236 7.10 -32.35 -4.98
N GLN A 237 7.08 -31.58 -6.07
CA GLN A 237 8.26 -31.37 -6.89
C GLN A 237 8.85 -30.01 -6.50
N PRO A 238 9.88 -29.97 -5.63
CA PRO A 238 10.72 -28.80 -5.49
C PRO A 238 11.65 -28.80 -6.71
N ARG A 239 11.25 -28.13 -7.78
CA ARG A 239 12.15 -27.83 -8.90
C ARG A 239 11.92 -26.42 -9.43
N ALA A 240 12.71 -25.50 -8.87
CA ALA A 240 13.31 -24.35 -9.55
C ALA A 240 12.42 -23.24 -10.17
N SER A 241 11.08 -23.26 -10.04
CA SER A 241 10.25 -22.05 -10.24
C SER A 241 8.92 -22.16 -9.47
N GLY A 242 8.78 -21.34 -8.42
CA GLY A 242 7.71 -21.40 -7.42
C GLY A 242 6.38 -20.78 -7.86
N GLY A 243 5.77 -21.28 -8.93
CA GLY A 243 4.48 -20.77 -9.42
C GLY A 243 3.26 -21.25 -8.62
N GLY A 244 2.24 -20.39 -8.45
CA GLY A 244 0.94 -20.70 -7.86
C GLY A 244 -0.22 -20.30 -8.78
N ALA A 245 -1.29 -21.11 -8.83
CA ALA A 245 -2.51 -20.78 -9.56
C ALA A 245 -3.31 -19.69 -8.82
N ILE A 246 -3.84 -18.72 -9.56
CA ILE A 246 -4.83 -17.77 -9.05
C ILE A 246 -6.20 -18.32 -9.39
N LEU A 247 -6.99 -18.76 -8.40
CA LEU A 247 -8.34 -19.27 -8.66
C LEU A 247 -9.33 -18.13 -8.96
N GLY A 248 -9.16 -17.47 -10.09
CA GLY A 248 -10.03 -16.40 -10.56
C GLY A 248 -10.05 -16.31 -12.08
N GLY A 249 -11.22 -16.03 -12.63
CA GLY A 249 -11.45 -15.97 -14.06
C GLY A 249 -11.12 -14.59 -14.60
N SER A 250 -9.93 -14.41 -15.17
CA SER A 250 -9.51 -13.12 -15.75
C SER A 250 -10.45 -12.62 -16.85
N SER A 251 -11.20 -13.52 -17.52
CA SER A 251 -12.20 -13.16 -18.52
C SER A 251 -13.46 -12.50 -17.95
N ALA A 252 -13.67 -12.54 -16.63
CA ALA A 252 -14.80 -11.90 -15.95
C ALA A 252 -14.53 -10.43 -15.59
N VAL A 253 -13.35 -9.92 -15.90
CA VAL A 253 -12.92 -8.55 -15.59
C VAL A 253 -12.39 -7.92 -16.87
N ASP A 254 -12.90 -6.74 -17.21
CA ASP A 254 -12.29 -5.84 -18.19
C ASP A 254 -11.23 -4.99 -17.45
N PRO A 255 -9.93 -5.23 -17.67
CA PRO A 255 -8.88 -4.50 -16.96
C PRO A 255 -8.90 -2.99 -17.24
N GLY A 256 -9.38 -2.56 -18.41
CA GLY A 256 -9.48 -1.13 -18.78
C GLY A 256 -10.61 -0.40 -18.05
N LYS A 257 -11.53 -1.14 -17.42
CA LYS A 257 -12.68 -0.61 -16.68
C LYS A 257 -12.57 -0.81 -15.16
N SER A 258 -11.85 -1.83 -14.71
CA SER A 258 -11.85 -2.23 -13.29
C SER A 258 -10.47 -2.18 -12.63
N LEU A 259 -9.38 -2.04 -13.39
CA LEU A 259 -8.03 -2.11 -12.86
C LEU A 259 -7.16 -0.92 -13.26
N LEU A 260 -7.11 -0.58 -14.55
CA LEU A 260 -6.27 0.47 -15.13
C LEU A 260 -7.12 1.32 -16.06
N ILE A 261 -7.85 2.28 -15.49
CA ILE A 261 -8.83 3.09 -16.22
C ILE A 261 -8.12 4.30 -16.82
N THR A 262 -7.99 4.33 -18.15
CA THR A 262 -7.35 5.41 -18.90
C THR A 262 -8.27 6.06 -19.95
N ASP A 263 -9.53 5.60 -20.04
CA ASP A 263 -10.49 6.08 -21.04
C ASP A 263 -10.72 7.60 -20.94
N LEU A 264 -10.72 8.28 -22.08
CA LEU A 264 -10.83 9.75 -22.12
C LEU A 264 -12.14 10.27 -21.54
N SER A 265 -13.23 9.49 -21.59
CA SER A 265 -14.50 9.89 -20.97
C SER A 265 -14.43 9.90 -19.44
N VAL A 266 -13.40 9.29 -18.84
CA VAL A 266 -13.11 9.29 -17.41
C VAL A 266 -12.03 10.33 -17.11
N VAL A 267 -10.86 10.22 -17.76
CA VAL A 267 -9.68 11.04 -17.40
C VAL A 267 -9.75 12.47 -17.92
N ASN A 268 -10.74 12.79 -18.77
CA ASN A 268 -11.13 14.14 -19.17
C ASN A 268 -12.60 14.45 -18.77
N ASP A 269 -13.19 13.70 -17.85
CA ASP A 269 -14.57 13.93 -17.39
C ASP A 269 -14.69 15.40 -16.93
N PRO A 270 -15.52 16.23 -17.57
CA PRO A 270 -15.58 17.65 -17.28
C PRO A 270 -16.25 17.99 -15.94
N ASP A 271 -16.97 17.04 -15.35
CA ASP A 271 -17.61 17.17 -14.05
C ASP A 271 -16.65 16.82 -12.91
N ARG A 272 -15.63 15.99 -13.17
CA ARG A 272 -14.70 15.45 -12.15
C ARG A 272 -13.26 15.91 -12.29
N THR A 273 -12.84 16.31 -13.49
CA THR A 273 -11.45 16.70 -13.82
C THR A 273 -11.37 18.16 -14.24
N TRP A 274 -10.14 18.68 -14.29
CA TRP A 274 -9.83 20.01 -14.81
C TRP A 274 -8.51 19.95 -15.56
N ASP A 275 -8.54 20.43 -16.81
CA ASP A 275 -7.38 20.62 -17.67
C ASP A 275 -7.72 21.74 -18.66
N PRO A 276 -7.02 22.88 -18.67
CA PRO A 276 -7.32 23.98 -19.58
C PRO A 276 -7.14 23.62 -21.07
N PHE A 277 -6.44 22.52 -21.38
CA PHE A 277 -6.26 22.00 -22.73
C PHE A 277 -7.27 20.92 -23.14
N ASN A 278 -8.16 20.54 -22.23
CA ASN A 278 -9.31 19.69 -22.57
C ASN A 278 -10.41 20.57 -23.19
N PRO A 279 -10.83 20.35 -24.44
CA PRO A 279 -11.83 21.17 -25.11
C PRO A 279 -13.21 21.12 -24.45
N ASN A 280 -13.47 20.10 -23.62
CA ASN A 280 -14.74 19.93 -22.91
C ASN A 280 -14.68 20.42 -21.45
N ALA A 281 -13.53 20.92 -20.98
CA ALA A 281 -13.39 21.36 -19.59
C ALA A 281 -14.40 22.47 -19.26
N LEU A 282 -15.02 22.36 -18.07
CA LEU A 282 -15.98 23.34 -17.59
C LEU A 282 -15.28 24.42 -16.74
N SER A 283 -15.15 24.16 -15.45
CA SER A 283 -14.55 25.05 -14.45
C SER A 283 -13.70 24.24 -13.49
N TYR A 284 -12.64 24.81 -12.93
CA TYR A 284 -11.86 24.12 -11.90
C TYR A 284 -12.69 23.85 -10.63
N ILE A 285 -13.48 24.85 -10.24
CA ILE A 285 -14.40 24.76 -9.11
C ILE A 285 -15.73 24.18 -9.57
N ASP A 286 -16.19 23.13 -8.91
CA ASP A 286 -17.55 22.63 -9.04
C ASP A 286 -18.53 23.65 -8.41
N PRO A 287 -19.47 24.21 -9.18
CA PRO A 287 -20.43 25.18 -8.67
C PRO A 287 -21.39 24.60 -7.62
N ALA A 288 -21.59 23.28 -7.57
CA ALA A 288 -22.48 22.65 -6.59
C ALA A 288 -21.85 22.60 -5.19
N THR A 289 -20.54 22.36 -5.12
CA THR A 289 -19.82 22.20 -3.84
C THR A 289 -18.99 23.43 -3.47
N GLY A 290 -18.66 24.30 -4.43
CA GLY A 290 -17.72 25.41 -4.24
C GLY A 290 -16.28 24.94 -4.04
N ARG A 291 -15.97 23.69 -4.38
CA ARG A 291 -14.66 23.03 -4.21
C ARG A 291 -14.05 22.67 -5.57
N PRO A 292 -12.73 22.41 -5.64
CA PRO A 292 -12.14 21.80 -6.83
C PRO A 292 -12.85 20.49 -7.20
N ARG A 293 -12.88 20.15 -8.50
CA ARG A 293 -13.46 18.87 -8.95
C ARG A 293 -12.63 17.68 -8.42
N LYS A 294 -13.33 16.59 -8.07
CA LYS A 294 -12.79 15.51 -7.20
C LYS A 294 -11.58 14.76 -7.73
N TRP A 295 -11.39 14.67 -9.04
CA TRP A 295 -10.27 13.97 -9.66
C TRP A 295 -9.17 14.92 -10.16
N THR A 296 -9.17 16.17 -9.70
CA THR A 296 -8.09 17.13 -9.97
C THR A 296 -6.92 16.91 -9.03
N PHE A 297 -5.70 17.22 -9.51
CA PHE A 297 -4.50 17.22 -8.66
C PHE A 297 -4.69 18.10 -7.42
N GLY A 298 -5.31 19.28 -7.60
CA GLY A 298 -5.57 20.21 -6.51
C GLY A 298 -6.51 19.65 -5.45
N PHE A 299 -7.64 19.04 -5.83
CA PHE A 299 -8.55 18.40 -4.88
C PHE A 299 -7.83 17.35 -4.02
N LEU A 300 -7.05 16.46 -4.66
CA LEU A 300 -6.32 15.40 -3.95
C LEU A 300 -5.27 15.96 -2.98
N MET A 301 -4.56 17.03 -3.37
CA MET A 301 -3.62 17.73 -2.48
C MET A 301 -4.34 18.41 -1.30
N GLU A 302 -5.51 19.01 -1.53
CA GLU A 302 -6.33 19.64 -0.48
C GLU A 302 -6.83 18.60 0.54
N GLU A 303 -7.43 17.50 0.07
CA GLU A 303 -7.96 16.45 0.93
C GLU A 303 -6.85 15.75 1.71
N MET A 304 -5.71 15.48 1.07
CA MET A 304 -4.54 14.87 1.70
C MET A 304 -3.88 15.80 2.74
N CYS A 305 -3.89 17.12 2.49
CA CYS A 305 -3.39 18.12 3.43
C CYS A 305 -4.30 18.26 4.65
N ASN A 306 -5.63 18.16 4.44
CA ASN A 306 -6.66 18.28 5.47
C ASN A 306 -6.44 19.52 6.37
N SER A 307 -6.48 20.71 5.77
CA SER A 307 -6.22 21.98 6.46
C SER A 307 -7.07 22.20 7.71
N SER A 308 -8.28 21.62 7.74
CA SER A 308 -9.17 21.69 8.90
C SER A 308 -8.58 21.01 10.14
N LEU A 309 -7.85 19.91 9.94
CA LEU A 309 -7.17 19.16 10.99
C LEU A 309 -5.75 19.67 11.23
N THR A 310 -5.02 20.01 10.17
CA THR A 310 -3.57 20.28 10.24
C THR A 310 -3.23 21.75 10.39
N GLY A 311 -4.11 22.66 10.00
CA GLY A 311 -3.82 24.10 9.90
C GLY A 311 -2.84 24.46 8.78
N VAL A 312 -2.48 23.52 7.91
CA VAL A 312 -1.54 23.74 6.79
C VAL A 312 -2.30 24.21 5.56
N ASP A 313 -1.80 25.24 4.87
CA ASP A 313 -2.32 25.67 3.56
C ASP A 313 -1.92 24.64 2.48
N PRO A 314 -2.88 24.10 1.70
CA PRO A 314 -2.60 23.10 0.66
C PRO A 314 -1.59 23.57 -0.39
N LYS A 315 -1.52 24.88 -0.69
CA LYS A 315 -0.54 25.46 -1.62
C LYS A 315 0.88 25.33 -1.08
N ILE A 316 1.07 25.61 0.22
CA ILE A 316 2.36 25.45 0.91
C ILE A 316 2.73 23.97 1.03
N PHE A 317 1.75 23.12 1.29
CA PHE A 317 1.92 21.67 1.34
C PHE A 317 2.43 21.11 -0.01
N ALA A 318 1.79 21.48 -1.12
CA ALA A 318 2.21 21.08 -2.47
C ALA A 318 3.56 21.69 -2.88
N ARG A 319 3.80 22.98 -2.56
CA ARG A 319 5.07 23.66 -2.83
C ARG A 319 6.25 22.96 -2.19
N ARG A 320 6.13 22.64 -0.90
CA ARG A 320 7.18 21.95 -0.16
C ARG A 320 7.53 20.60 -0.79
N TRP A 321 6.54 19.88 -1.32
CA TRP A 321 6.79 18.62 -2.01
C TRP A 321 7.60 18.84 -3.28
N ILE A 322 7.20 19.76 -4.16
CA ILE A 322 7.88 19.97 -5.45
C ILE A 322 9.28 20.59 -5.27
N ASP A 323 9.50 21.41 -4.23
CA ASP A 323 10.82 21.96 -3.91
C ASP A 323 11.88 20.88 -3.59
N HIS A 324 11.48 19.66 -3.18
CA HIS A 324 12.43 18.56 -2.96
C HIS A 324 13.13 18.09 -4.24
N PHE A 325 12.61 18.42 -5.42
CA PHE A 325 13.34 18.17 -6.67
C PHE A 325 14.52 19.13 -6.84
N GLU A 326 14.43 20.34 -6.30
CA GLU A 326 15.41 21.41 -6.46
C GLU A 326 16.36 21.56 -5.27
N GLN A 327 16.32 20.59 -4.36
CA GLN A 327 17.17 20.57 -3.18
C GLN A 327 17.85 19.22 -3.07
N PHE A 328 19.16 19.25 -2.85
CA PHE A 328 19.92 18.06 -2.50
C PHE A 328 19.39 17.49 -1.17
N GLN A 329 19.05 16.20 -1.17
CA GLN A 329 18.62 15.49 0.03
C GLN A 329 19.63 14.38 0.36
N THR A 330 19.74 14.04 1.64
CA THR A 330 20.39 12.80 2.08
C THR A 330 19.35 11.97 2.81
N ILE A 331 19.00 10.83 2.24
CA ILE A 331 17.94 9.95 2.77
C ILE A 331 18.58 8.61 3.05
N ASN A 332 18.50 8.15 4.30
CA ASN A 332 19.19 6.94 4.74
C ASN A 332 20.66 6.96 4.28
N PHE A 333 21.45 8.00 4.58
CA PHE A 333 22.86 8.11 4.15
C PHE A 333 23.13 7.97 2.63
N ASP A 334 22.09 7.99 1.80
CA ASP A 334 22.17 7.94 0.36
C ASP A 334 21.88 9.33 -0.21
N ASP A 335 22.74 9.76 -1.12
CA ASP A 335 22.64 11.08 -1.72
C ASP A 335 21.55 11.08 -2.78
N VAL A 336 20.64 12.04 -2.68
CA VAL A 336 19.58 12.29 -3.65
C VAL A 336 19.80 13.69 -4.23
N PRO A 337 20.51 13.80 -5.37
CA PRO A 337 20.85 15.08 -5.97
C PRO A 337 19.63 15.93 -6.31
N ASP A 338 19.79 17.24 -6.38
CA ASP A 338 18.79 18.13 -6.95
C ASP A 338 18.64 17.95 -8.47
N ARG A 339 17.73 18.72 -9.06
CA ARG A 339 17.48 18.78 -10.50
C ARG A 339 18.05 20.05 -11.13
N GLN A 340 18.98 20.73 -10.44
CA GLN A 340 19.77 21.83 -10.98
C GLN A 340 18.94 22.98 -11.59
N GLY A 341 17.70 23.17 -11.14
CA GLY A 341 16.74 24.17 -11.64
C GLY A 341 15.84 23.67 -12.78
N ASP A 342 15.97 22.42 -13.22
CA ASP A 342 15.23 21.90 -14.38
C ASP A 342 13.71 21.78 -14.10
N VAL A 343 13.31 21.31 -12.92
CA VAL A 343 11.88 21.25 -12.53
C VAL A 343 11.34 22.65 -12.27
N GLN A 344 12.15 23.53 -11.67
CA GLN A 344 11.81 24.95 -11.47
C GLN A 344 11.47 25.62 -12.80
N ALA A 345 12.38 25.56 -13.78
CA ALA A 345 12.21 26.22 -15.07
C ALA A 345 11.10 25.57 -15.92
N ALA A 346 11.00 24.24 -15.91
CA ALA A 346 10.06 23.53 -16.78
C ALA A 346 8.61 23.51 -16.26
N LEU A 347 8.39 23.63 -14.94
CA LEU A 347 7.08 23.54 -14.31
C LEU A 347 6.75 24.71 -13.39
N ILE A 348 7.58 24.98 -12.37
CA ILE A 348 7.21 25.91 -11.29
C ILE A 348 7.10 27.35 -11.80
N ASP A 349 8.08 27.83 -12.57
CA ASP A 349 8.08 29.20 -13.11
C ASP A 349 6.87 29.46 -14.02
N LYS A 350 6.49 28.47 -14.83
CA LYS A 350 5.32 28.55 -15.71
C LYS A 350 4.02 28.54 -14.93
N TRP A 351 3.94 27.73 -13.88
CA TRP A 351 2.79 27.69 -12.97
C TRP A 351 2.59 29.02 -12.26
N GLU A 352 3.66 29.59 -11.70
CA GLU A 352 3.65 30.92 -11.08
C GLU A 352 3.21 32.01 -12.06
N ALA A 353 3.77 32.01 -13.27
CA ALA A 353 3.41 32.98 -14.31
C ALA A 353 1.93 32.89 -14.72
N ALA A 354 1.41 31.67 -14.92
CA ALA A 354 0.01 31.44 -15.28
C ALA A 354 -0.94 31.96 -14.20
N ASN A 355 -0.65 31.67 -12.93
CA ASN A 355 -1.44 32.16 -11.80
C ASN A 355 -1.41 33.67 -11.66
N VAL A 356 -0.22 34.29 -11.74
CA VAL A 356 -0.09 35.75 -11.64
C VAL A 356 -0.82 36.45 -12.77
N ALA A 357 -0.81 35.88 -13.99
CA ALA A 357 -1.55 36.42 -15.13
C ALA A 357 -3.07 36.44 -14.91
N GLU A 358 -3.59 35.51 -14.09
CA GLU A 358 -5.00 35.45 -13.69
C GLU A 358 -5.30 36.22 -12.39
N GLY A 359 -4.30 36.85 -11.78
CA GLY A 359 -4.44 37.53 -10.48
C GLY A 359 -4.61 36.58 -9.30
N LEU A 360 -4.18 35.33 -9.45
CA LEU A 360 -4.21 34.29 -8.41
C LEU A 360 -2.91 34.31 -7.58
N ASP A 361 -2.94 33.58 -6.47
CA ASP A 361 -1.72 33.23 -5.73
C ASP A 361 -0.76 32.46 -6.65
N PRO A 362 0.56 32.76 -6.66
CA PRO A 362 1.51 32.12 -7.57
C PRO A 362 1.45 30.58 -7.57
N LEU A 363 1.04 29.95 -6.47
CA LEU A 363 0.99 28.49 -6.36
C LEU A 363 -0.43 27.98 -6.14
N ASP A 364 -1.43 28.75 -6.59
CA ASP A 364 -2.81 28.29 -6.65
C ASP A 364 -2.92 26.97 -7.44
N LEU A 365 -3.54 25.97 -6.81
CA LEU A 365 -3.63 24.61 -7.33
C LEU A 365 -4.48 24.48 -8.60
N LYS A 366 -5.26 25.51 -8.96
CA LYS A 366 -6.04 25.57 -10.21
C LYS A 366 -5.18 25.33 -11.45
N ASN A 367 -4.00 25.95 -11.51
CA ASN A 367 -3.11 25.89 -12.67
C ASN A 367 -1.92 24.93 -12.45
N ALA A 368 -2.01 24.03 -11.46
CA ALA A 368 -1.00 23.00 -11.27
C ALA A 368 -0.85 22.17 -12.57
N PRO A 369 0.35 22.01 -13.13
CA PRO A 369 0.57 21.50 -14.49
C PRO A 369 0.50 19.96 -14.57
N PHE A 370 -0.52 19.35 -13.95
CA PHE A 370 -0.68 17.91 -13.85
C PHE A 370 -2.06 17.48 -14.37
N ARG A 371 -2.05 16.59 -15.36
CA ARG A 371 -3.25 16.02 -16.00
C ARG A 371 -3.45 14.60 -15.54
N LEU A 372 -4.69 14.23 -15.21
CA LEU A 372 -5.04 12.86 -14.85
C LEU A 372 -4.81 11.91 -16.03
N THR A 373 -4.04 10.86 -15.81
CA THR A 373 -3.64 9.87 -16.81
C THR A 373 -4.33 8.53 -16.58
N ALA A 374 -4.50 8.13 -15.32
CA ALA A 374 -5.21 6.90 -14.97
C ALA A 374 -5.78 6.93 -13.55
N ILE A 375 -6.86 6.19 -13.34
CA ILE A 375 -7.32 5.72 -12.02
C ILE A 375 -7.07 4.22 -11.95
N VAL A 376 -6.41 3.77 -10.89
CA VAL A 376 -5.87 2.40 -10.78
C VAL A 376 -6.37 1.70 -9.53
N ASN A 377 -6.94 0.53 -9.69
CA ASN A 377 -7.24 -0.38 -8.59
C ASN A 377 -6.12 -1.42 -8.45
N ARG A 378 -5.59 -1.52 -7.24
CA ARG A 378 -4.59 -2.51 -6.81
C ARG A 378 -5.14 -3.36 -5.67
N VAL A 379 -6.33 -3.93 -5.86
CA VAL A 379 -6.87 -4.96 -4.94
C VAL A 379 -5.90 -6.15 -4.78
N ASP A 380 -5.00 -6.34 -5.75
CA ASP A 380 -3.91 -7.30 -5.70
C ASP A 380 -2.83 -6.94 -4.69
N LEU A 381 -2.91 -5.79 -4.03
CA LEU A 381 -2.07 -5.45 -2.88
C LEU A 381 -2.77 -5.72 -1.55
N ARG A 382 -4.01 -6.21 -1.51
CA ARG A 382 -4.72 -6.48 -0.24
C ARG A 382 -3.92 -7.40 0.69
N SER A 383 -4.05 -7.17 1.98
CA SER A 383 -3.61 -8.11 3.02
C SER A 383 -4.72 -9.13 3.33
N ALA A 384 -4.36 -10.19 4.06
CA ALA A 384 -5.37 -11.18 4.46
C ALA A 384 -6.10 -10.73 5.72
N SER A 385 -7.43 -10.64 5.63
CA SER A 385 -8.27 -10.08 6.70
C SER A 385 -8.33 -10.90 7.98
N GLY A 386 -7.96 -12.18 7.95
CA GLY A 386 -7.99 -13.07 9.12
C GLY A 386 -6.90 -12.77 10.15
N TYR A 387 -5.90 -12.00 9.75
CA TYR A 387 -4.73 -11.68 10.56
C TYR A 387 -4.90 -10.30 11.19
N ALA A 388 -3.99 -9.96 12.12
CA ALA A 388 -4.13 -8.82 13.01
C ALA A 388 -4.43 -7.47 12.31
N ALA A 389 -4.15 -7.36 11.01
CA ALA A 389 -4.35 -6.20 10.16
C ALA A 389 -4.84 -6.66 8.79
N GLY A 390 -5.83 -5.94 8.25
CA GLY A 390 -6.36 -6.14 6.90
C GLY A 390 -6.53 -4.78 6.20
N ASP A 391 -6.38 -4.77 4.88
CA ASP A 391 -6.63 -3.66 3.96
C ASP A 391 -7.13 -4.22 2.63
N ALA A 392 -7.93 -3.47 1.87
CA ALA A 392 -8.48 -3.92 0.59
C ALA A 392 -7.56 -3.60 -0.61
N GLY A 393 -6.27 -3.42 -0.35
CA GLY A 393 -5.25 -3.08 -1.32
C GLY A 393 -5.07 -1.57 -1.43
N GLU A 394 -4.90 -1.10 -2.65
CA GLU A 394 -4.57 0.31 -2.92
C GLU A 394 -5.37 0.86 -4.10
N CYS A 395 -5.72 2.14 -4.04
CA CYS A 395 -6.30 2.88 -5.15
C CYS A 395 -5.35 4.02 -5.51
N ARG A 396 -5.09 4.21 -6.80
CA ARG A 396 -4.14 5.22 -7.28
C ARG A 396 -4.75 6.21 -8.24
N PHE A 397 -4.29 7.44 -8.14
CA PHE A 397 -4.44 8.44 -9.20
C PHE A 397 -3.06 8.72 -9.80
N VAL A 398 -2.96 8.53 -11.11
CA VAL A 398 -1.72 8.76 -11.86
C VAL A 398 -1.89 10.00 -12.70
N PHE A 399 -1.03 10.98 -12.51
CA PHE A 399 -0.96 12.20 -13.30
C PHE A 399 0.33 12.21 -14.12
N CYS A 400 0.30 12.82 -15.31
CA CYS A 400 1.51 13.28 -15.98
C CYS A 400 1.58 14.81 -15.95
N ALA A 401 2.81 15.34 -15.94
CA ALA A 401 3.04 16.76 -16.13
C ALA A 401 2.72 17.18 -17.58
N TYR A 402 2.41 18.44 -17.78
CA TYR A 402 2.29 19.04 -19.12
C TYR A 402 2.86 20.45 -19.14
N ASP A 403 3.19 20.93 -20.33
CA ASP A 403 3.67 22.28 -20.56
C ASP A 403 2.50 23.27 -20.59
N LEU A 404 2.49 24.25 -19.68
CA LEU A 404 1.40 25.23 -19.57
C LEU A 404 1.27 26.19 -20.76
N ASP A 405 2.27 26.29 -21.64
CA ASP A 405 2.17 27.13 -22.83
C ASP A 405 1.55 26.38 -24.02
N THR A 406 1.73 25.06 -24.07
CA THR A 406 1.40 24.25 -25.27
C THR A 406 0.41 23.11 -25.01
N GLY A 407 0.21 22.70 -23.76
CA GLY A 407 -0.61 21.55 -23.37
C GLY A 407 0.00 20.18 -23.64
N VAL A 408 1.20 20.15 -24.24
CA VAL A 408 1.95 18.93 -24.55
C VAL A 408 2.42 18.29 -23.26
N HIS A 409 2.27 16.96 -23.15
CA HIS A 409 2.74 16.22 -21.99
C HIS A 409 4.26 16.33 -21.80
N LYS A 410 4.70 16.23 -20.55
CA LYS A 410 6.11 16.09 -20.17
C LYS A 410 6.30 14.73 -19.50
N PRO A 411 7.47 14.07 -19.63
CA PRO A 411 7.69 12.70 -19.16
C PRO A 411 7.95 12.59 -17.65
N MET A 412 7.17 13.34 -16.86
CA MET A 412 7.15 13.32 -15.41
C MET A 412 5.78 12.85 -14.94
N THR A 413 5.74 11.81 -14.11
CA THR A 413 4.50 11.28 -13.54
C THR A 413 4.43 11.50 -12.04
N VAL A 414 3.23 11.76 -11.52
CA VAL A 414 2.94 11.84 -10.09
C VAL A 414 1.84 10.82 -9.77
N ILE A 415 2.10 9.96 -8.78
CA ILE A 415 1.24 8.84 -8.42
C ILE A 415 0.84 9.02 -6.96
N PHE A 416 -0.44 9.27 -6.73
CA PHE A 416 -1.04 9.22 -5.40
C PHE A 416 -1.41 7.76 -5.13
N GLU A 417 -0.81 7.13 -4.13
CA GLU A 417 -1.03 5.72 -3.80
C GLU A 417 -1.73 5.63 -2.43
N TYR A 418 -3.06 5.49 -2.46
CA TYR A 418 -3.89 5.45 -1.25
C TYR A 418 -4.17 4.02 -0.81
N GLY A 419 -3.86 3.69 0.45
CA GLY A 419 -4.29 2.43 1.02
C GLY A 419 -5.81 2.41 1.19
N VAL A 420 -6.46 1.30 0.92
CA VAL A 420 -7.93 1.17 1.06
C VAL A 420 -8.24 0.73 2.49
N PRO A 421 -8.82 1.59 3.36
CA PRO A 421 -8.98 1.34 4.80
C PRO A 421 -10.17 0.42 5.11
N LEU A 422 -10.25 -0.70 4.40
CA LEU A 422 -11.29 -1.72 4.49
C LEU A 422 -10.64 -3.05 4.87
N GLY A 423 -10.84 -3.51 6.10
CA GLY A 423 -10.01 -4.58 6.69
C GLY A 423 -10.69 -5.93 6.88
N THR A 424 -12.03 -5.99 6.88
CA THR A 424 -12.76 -7.26 7.05
C THR A 424 -12.95 -7.98 5.72
N CYS A 425 -13.10 -9.30 5.73
CA CYS A 425 -13.36 -10.07 4.50
C CYS A 425 -14.54 -9.51 3.71
N LEU A 426 -15.67 -9.25 4.38
CA LEU A 426 -16.88 -8.76 3.72
C LEU A 426 -16.65 -7.39 3.06
N GLN A 427 -15.93 -6.48 3.72
CA GLN A 427 -15.58 -5.19 3.13
C GLN A 427 -14.68 -5.34 1.91
N ILE A 428 -13.64 -6.20 1.98
CA ILE A 428 -12.73 -6.47 0.86
C ILE A 428 -13.49 -7.10 -0.31
N LYS A 429 -14.37 -8.06 -0.03
CA LYS A 429 -15.19 -8.74 -1.04
C LYS A 429 -16.17 -7.78 -1.72
N ASN A 430 -16.88 -6.95 -0.94
CA ASN A 430 -17.78 -5.94 -1.49
C ASN A 430 -17.02 -4.92 -2.34
N TRP A 431 -15.85 -4.46 -1.88
CA TRP A 431 -14.96 -3.58 -2.65
C TRP A 431 -14.56 -4.21 -3.97
N ALA A 432 -14.09 -5.47 -3.96
CA ALA A 432 -13.73 -6.21 -5.17
C ALA A 432 -14.93 -6.38 -6.11
N GLN A 433 -16.12 -6.66 -5.59
CA GLN A 433 -17.34 -6.79 -6.39
C GLN A 433 -17.73 -5.47 -7.06
N GLN A 434 -17.67 -4.34 -6.36
CA GLN A 434 -17.98 -3.03 -6.93
C GLN A 434 -17.01 -2.66 -8.06
N TRP A 435 -15.70 -2.88 -7.86
CA TRP A 435 -14.72 -2.70 -8.94
C TRP A 435 -14.97 -3.65 -10.11
N GLN A 436 -15.28 -4.92 -9.86
CA GLN A 436 -15.61 -5.88 -10.91
C GLN A 436 -16.88 -5.49 -11.69
N GLN A 437 -17.89 -4.93 -11.02
CA GLN A 437 -19.13 -4.48 -11.67
C GLN A 437 -18.90 -3.40 -12.73
N LEU A 438 -17.89 -2.53 -12.57
CA LEU A 438 -17.51 -1.54 -13.58
C LEU A 438 -17.20 -2.18 -14.95
N SER A 439 -16.71 -3.42 -14.98
CA SER A 439 -16.46 -4.16 -16.22
C SER A 439 -17.72 -4.32 -17.07
N GLY A 440 -18.90 -4.41 -16.44
CA GLY A 440 -20.18 -4.59 -17.10
C GLY A 440 -20.89 -3.29 -17.52
N LEU A 441 -20.37 -2.13 -17.14
CA LEU A 441 -20.94 -0.83 -17.46
C LEU A 441 -20.29 -0.26 -18.73
N ASP A 442 -21.08 0.40 -19.58
CA ASP A 442 -20.54 1.16 -20.71
C ASP A 442 -19.89 2.46 -20.23
N PHE A 443 -18.87 2.96 -20.94
CA PHE A 443 -18.38 4.31 -20.67
C PHE A 443 -19.44 5.34 -21.06
N VAL A 444 -19.42 6.51 -20.40
CA VAL A 444 -20.38 7.59 -20.69
C VAL A 444 -20.28 8.12 -22.13
N SER A 445 -19.14 7.90 -22.80
CA SER A 445 -18.95 8.18 -24.23
C SER A 445 -19.72 7.24 -25.15
N ALA A 446 -19.96 6.00 -24.72
CA ALA A 446 -20.72 4.99 -25.45
C ALA A 446 -22.22 5.03 -25.08
N ASP A 447 -22.53 5.23 -23.79
CA ASP A 447 -23.89 5.42 -23.28
C ASP A 447 -23.92 6.59 -22.29
N PRO A 448 -24.45 7.77 -22.69
CA PRO A 448 -24.56 8.92 -21.80
C PRO A 448 -25.44 8.71 -20.56
N THR A 449 -26.22 7.62 -20.48
CA THR A 449 -27.02 7.26 -19.31
C THR A 449 -26.30 6.31 -18.35
N SER A 450 -25.10 5.85 -18.72
CA SER A 450 -24.28 4.98 -17.88
C SER A 450 -23.90 5.66 -16.56
N THR A 451 -23.87 4.88 -15.49
CA THR A 451 -23.43 5.30 -14.15
C THR A 451 -21.92 5.16 -13.95
N PHE A 452 -21.16 4.69 -14.94
CA PHE A 452 -19.73 4.34 -14.78
C PHE A 452 -18.91 5.36 -14.00
N ASN A 453 -18.94 6.64 -14.41
CA ASN A 453 -18.10 7.67 -13.77
C ASN A 453 -18.59 8.01 -12.35
N ALA A 454 -19.90 7.92 -12.09
CA ALA A 454 -20.46 8.12 -10.75
C ALA A 454 -20.09 6.96 -9.82
N ASP A 455 -20.22 5.71 -10.29
CA ASP A 455 -19.86 4.52 -9.52
C ASP A 455 -18.34 4.48 -9.24
N LEU A 456 -17.51 4.92 -10.20
CA LEU A 456 -16.08 5.09 -9.99
C LEU A 456 -15.76 6.20 -8.99
N GLU A 457 -16.50 7.31 -9.02
CA GLU A 457 -16.33 8.40 -8.06
C GLU A 457 -16.59 7.92 -6.63
N ASP A 458 -17.70 7.20 -6.41
CA ASP A 458 -18.05 6.60 -5.11
C ASP A 458 -16.94 5.68 -4.59
N LEU A 459 -16.32 4.89 -5.48
CA LEU A 459 -15.17 4.05 -5.13
C LEU A 459 -13.95 4.88 -4.76
N THR A 460 -13.65 5.94 -5.50
CA THR A 460 -12.50 6.78 -5.20
C THR A 460 -12.67 7.63 -3.94
N ASP A 461 -13.90 8.02 -3.59
CA ASP A 461 -14.21 8.78 -2.38
C ASP A 461 -13.86 8.02 -1.10
N VAL A 462 -13.89 6.68 -1.13
CA VAL A 462 -13.48 5.82 0.00
C VAL A 462 -12.05 6.12 0.47
N VAL A 463 -11.18 6.59 -0.42
CA VAL A 463 -9.76 6.82 -0.12
C VAL A 463 -9.31 8.26 -0.27
N ALA A 464 -9.92 9.02 -1.18
CA ALA A 464 -9.41 10.33 -1.57
C ALA A 464 -9.80 11.45 -0.60
N LEU A 465 -10.89 11.27 0.15
CA LEU A 465 -11.42 12.31 1.04
C LEU A 465 -10.59 12.51 2.30
N ALA A 466 -10.61 13.73 2.83
CA ALA A 466 -10.01 14.04 4.12
C ALA A 466 -10.67 13.20 5.23
N ASN A 467 -9.86 12.64 6.12
CA ASN A 467 -10.28 11.69 7.16
C ASN A 467 -10.75 10.32 6.64
N ALA A 468 -10.44 9.95 5.39
CA ALA A 468 -10.67 8.59 4.89
C ALA A 468 -9.97 7.52 5.75
N ASP A 469 -8.83 7.83 6.36
CA ASP A 469 -8.20 6.99 7.39
C ASP A 469 -7.73 7.84 8.58
N PRO A 470 -8.57 8.03 9.61
CA PRO A 470 -8.25 8.84 10.79
C PRO A 470 -7.07 8.32 11.62
N SER A 471 -6.61 7.09 11.37
CA SER A 471 -5.46 6.51 12.08
C SER A 471 -4.11 6.96 11.49
N LYS A 472 -4.11 7.47 10.25
CA LYS A 472 -2.91 7.93 9.54
C LYS A 472 -2.68 9.44 9.72
N PRO A 473 -1.44 9.93 9.48
CA PRO A 473 -1.15 11.36 9.48
C PRO A 473 -2.12 12.14 8.57
N ASN A 474 -2.55 13.31 9.04
CA ASN A 474 -3.56 14.18 8.42
C ASN A 474 -4.95 13.52 8.25
N GLY A 475 -5.18 12.33 8.80
CA GLY A 475 -6.39 11.55 8.52
C GLY A 475 -6.49 11.06 7.07
N SER A 476 -5.41 11.19 6.29
CA SER A 476 -5.41 10.81 4.87
C SER A 476 -5.15 9.32 4.72
N ALA A 477 -5.88 8.65 3.82
CA ALA A 477 -5.62 7.25 3.50
C ALA A 477 -4.34 7.03 2.67
N ILE A 478 -3.65 8.11 2.26
CA ILE A 478 -2.42 8.04 1.46
C ILE A 478 -1.37 7.15 2.15
N ASN A 479 -0.82 6.18 1.41
CA ASN A 479 0.36 5.44 1.86
C ASN A 479 1.62 6.20 1.43
N GLN A 480 1.72 6.51 0.14
CA GLN A 480 2.83 7.25 -0.43
C GLN A 480 2.39 8.08 -1.64
N LEU A 481 3.13 9.16 -1.88
CA LEU A 481 3.19 9.84 -3.16
C LEU A 481 4.47 9.41 -3.86
N ARG A 482 4.40 8.97 -5.11
CA ARG A 482 5.58 8.66 -5.92
C ARG A 482 5.64 9.54 -7.14
N SER A 483 6.84 10.00 -7.48
CA SER A 483 7.04 10.80 -8.67
C SER A 483 8.38 10.49 -9.27
N ASN A 484 8.40 10.37 -10.59
CA ASN A 484 9.64 10.45 -11.32
C ASN A 484 10.00 11.93 -11.50
N ASN A 485 11.21 12.20 -11.99
CA ASN A 485 11.74 13.54 -12.24
C ASN A 485 12.47 13.63 -13.58
N PHE A 486 12.01 12.82 -14.54
CA PHE A 486 12.56 12.84 -15.86
C PHE A 486 11.92 13.98 -16.63
N ILE A 487 12.60 15.12 -16.62
CA ILE A 487 12.11 16.36 -17.23
C ILE A 487 13.19 16.97 -18.12
N GLU A 488 12.77 17.68 -19.16
CA GLU A 488 13.67 18.42 -20.05
C GLU A 488 14.56 19.36 -19.23
N PRO A 489 15.86 19.46 -19.55
CA PRO A 489 16.54 19.00 -20.75
C PRO A 489 17.14 17.58 -20.69
N PHE A 490 16.71 16.73 -19.74
CA PHE A 490 17.17 15.34 -19.58
C PHE A 490 18.68 15.19 -19.33
N THR A 491 19.24 16.15 -18.60
CA THR A 491 20.66 16.19 -18.19
C THR A 491 21.05 15.10 -17.21
N LEU A 492 20.06 14.53 -16.52
CA LEU A 492 20.23 13.56 -15.44
C LEU A 492 19.39 12.30 -15.68
N PRO A 493 19.83 11.12 -15.20
CA PRO A 493 19.08 9.88 -15.34
C PRO A 493 17.65 9.97 -14.79
N TRP A 494 16.78 9.08 -15.29
CA TRP A 494 15.46 8.87 -14.71
C TRP A 494 15.61 8.35 -13.28
N THR A 495 14.90 8.95 -12.33
CA THR A 495 14.81 8.43 -10.97
C THR A 495 13.37 8.46 -10.48
N MET A 496 12.90 7.39 -9.84
CA MET A 496 11.70 7.43 -9.02
C MET A 496 12.07 7.89 -7.60
N ARG A 497 11.22 8.71 -7.00
CA ARG A 497 11.32 9.15 -5.60
C ARG A 497 9.99 8.93 -4.90
N GLU A 498 10.03 8.84 -3.58
CA GLU A 498 8.88 8.53 -2.72
C GLU A 498 8.76 9.56 -1.60
N TRP A 499 7.53 9.96 -1.29
CA TRP A 499 7.20 10.83 -0.18
C TRP A 499 6.07 10.22 0.65
N GLN A 500 6.14 10.44 1.96
CA GLN A 500 5.09 10.06 2.91
C GLN A 500 4.77 11.27 3.79
N ILE A 501 3.54 11.34 4.30
CA ILE A 501 3.20 12.33 5.31
C ILE A 501 3.79 11.86 6.64
N THR A 502 4.60 12.70 7.28
CA THR A 502 5.15 12.38 8.60
C THR A 502 4.24 12.91 9.70
N GLY A 503 3.87 12.04 10.66
CA GLY A 503 3.06 12.43 11.83
C GLY A 503 3.86 13.12 12.95
N ALA A 504 5.19 13.08 12.86
CA ALA A 504 6.13 13.68 13.81
C ALA A 504 7.44 14.03 13.10
N GLY A 505 8.27 14.87 13.73
CA GLY A 505 9.59 15.25 13.20
C GLY A 505 9.69 16.73 12.85
N ILE A 506 10.59 17.08 11.91
CA ILE A 506 10.90 18.46 11.51
C ILE A 506 9.78 19.07 10.65
N ALA A 507 8.95 18.23 10.04
CA ALA A 507 7.94 18.61 9.05
C ALA A 507 6.61 17.89 9.27
N PRO A 508 6.05 17.88 10.50
CA PRO A 508 4.82 17.14 10.76
C PRO A 508 3.71 17.65 9.84
N SER A 509 2.85 16.75 9.39
CA SER A 509 1.75 17.03 8.47
C SER A 509 2.15 17.43 7.04
N HIS A 510 3.43 17.32 6.68
CA HIS A 510 3.92 17.53 5.32
C HIS A 510 4.43 16.24 4.66
N LEU A 511 4.34 16.20 3.33
CA LEU A 511 5.08 15.23 2.52
C LEU A 511 6.58 15.41 2.75
N THR A 512 7.23 14.33 3.15
CA THR A 512 8.68 14.26 3.38
C THR A 512 9.25 13.16 2.52
N ALA A 513 10.38 13.42 1.85
CA ALA A 513 11.04 12.43 1.02
C ALA A 513 11.54 11.27 1.90
N VAL A 514 11.29 10.04 1.47
CA VAL A 514 11.67 8.82 2.18
C VAL A 514 12.43 7.87 1.25
N THR A 515 12.85 6.73 1.77
CA THR A 515 13.47 5.66 0.98
C THR A 515 12.50 5.09 -0.05
N THR A 516 13.00 4.74 -1.23
CA THR A 516 12.23 4.00 -2.23
C THR A 516 12.22 2.53 -1.84
N LYS A 517 11.03 1.99 -1.52
CA LYS A 517 10.90 0.61 -1.03
C LYS A 517 11.51 -0.40 -2.01
N GLN A 518 12.03 -1.49 -1.44
CA GLN A 518 12.68 -2.61 -2.14
C GLN A 518 13.88 -2.27 -3.04
N THR A 519 14.32 -1.01 -3.15
CA THR A 519 15.39 -0.64 -4.11
C THR A 519 16.69 -0.33 -3.39
N PRO A 520 17.75 -1.15 -3.55
CA PRO A 520 19.04 -0.88 -2.94
C PRO A 520 19.69 0.41 -3.46
N ALA A 521 20.60 0.98 -2.68
CA ALA A 521 21.43 2.10 -3.12
C ALA A 521 22.27 1.68 -4.35
N ASN A 522 22.42 2.55 -5.35
CA ASN A 522 23.17 2.23 -6.57
C ASN A 522 24.61 1.76 -6.31
N SER A 523 25.21 2.19 -5.19
CA SER A 523 26.53 1.74 -4.74
C SER A 523 26.64 0.24 -4.47
N LYS A 524 25.51 -0.48 -4.40
CA LYS A 524 25.43 -1.94 -4.23
C LYS A 524 25.60 -2.71 -5.52
N MET A 525 25.49 -2.05 -6.66
CA MET A 525 25.72 -2.68 -7.95
C MET A 525 27.18 -3.12 -8.07
N GLY A 526 27.41 -4.41 -8.32
CA GLY A 526 28.76 -5.00 -8.39
C GLY A 526 29.47 -5.17 -7.04
N ALA A 527 28.85 -4.83 -5.91
CA ALA A 527 29.41 -5.04 -4.58
C ALA A 527 29.14 -6.46 -4.06
N SER A 528 29.99 -6.96 -3.17
CA SER A 528 29.83 -8.29 -2.57
C SER A 528 28.74 -8.34 -1.50
N ASP A 529 28.39 -7.21 -0.90
CA ASP A 529 27.29 -7.09 0.06
C ASP A 529 25.93 -7.44 -0.57
N LEU A 530 25.72 -7.05 -1.83
CA LEU A 530 24.54 -7.44 -2.61
C LEU A 530 24.47 -8.96 -2.83
N ALA A 531 25.57 -9.61 -3.24
CA ALA A 531 25.63 -11.06 -3.38
C ALA A 531 25.34 -11.77 -2.06
N ASN A 532 25.96 -11.30 -0.97
CA ASN A 532 25.75 -11.84 0.36
C ASN A 532 24.29 -11.72 0.80
N TYR A 533 23.65 -10.57 0.54
CA TYR A 533 22.23 -10.37 0.81
C TYR A 533 21.36 -11.33 0.00
N LEU A 534 21.53 -11.40 -1.34
CA LEU A 534 20.75 -12.30 -2.20
C LEU A 534 20.90 -13.77 -1.79
N ASN A 535 22.11 -14.21 -1.47
CA ASN A 535 22.37 -15.59 -1.04
C ASN A 535 21.81 -15.87 0.37
N THR A 536 21.80 -14.87 1.26
CA THR A 536 21.27 -15.02 2.63
C THR A 536 19.74 -15.10 2.62
N PHE A 537 19.09 -14.29 1.79
CA PHE A 537 17.63 -14.18 1.70
C PHE A 537 17.07 -14.90 0.47
N GLU A 538 17.79 -15.88 -0.08
CA GLU A 538 17.40 -16.56 -1.33
C GLU A 538 15.96 -17.13 -1.26
N ALA A 539 15.61 -17.79 -0.15
CA ALA A 539 14.28 -18.36 0.05
C ALA A 539 13.20 -17.27 0.09
N ASP A 540 13.42 -16.19 0.86
CA ASP A 540 12.50 -15.06 1.01
C ASP A 540 12.34 -14.30 -0.33
N ILE A 541 13.40 -14.23 -1.14
CA ILE A 541 13.38 -13.62 -2.47
C ILE A 541 12.56 -14.45 -3.46
N LEU A 542 12.79 -15.77 -3.51
CA LEU A 542 12.03 -16.67 -4.37
C LEU A 542 10.55 -16.77 -3.95
N ALA A 543 10.26 -16.56 -2.68
CA ALA A 543 8.89 -16.48 -2.16
C ALA A 543 8.24 -15.11 -2.39
N GLY A 544 9.00 -14.09 -2.78
CA GLY A 544 8.49 -12.73 -2.99
C GLY A 544 8.15 -11.99 -1.69
N THR A 545 8.71 -12.41 -0.55
CA THR A 545 8.42 -11.86 0.79
C THR A 545 9.61 -11.13 1.43
N HIS A 546 10.75 -11.09 0.74
CA HIS A 546 11.93 -10.36 1.18
C HIS A 546 11.68 -8.85 1.34
N SER A 547 12.47 -8.21 2.20
CA SER A 547 12.52 -6.75 2.33
C SER A 547 13.96 -6.25 2.29
N VAL A 548 14.24 -5.29 1.41
CA VAL A 548 15.56 -4.63 1.38
C VAL A 548 15.71 -3.74 2.63
N PRO A 549 16.67 -4.05 3.52
CA PRO A 549 16.80 -3.34 4.79
C PRO A 549 17.49 -1.98 4.61
N LEU A 550 17.30 -1.06 5.57
CA LEU A 550 18.01 0.23 5.60
C LEU A 550 19.54 0.04 5.59
N SER A 551 20.03 -0.98 6.27
CA SER A 551 21.43 -1.39 6.33
C SER A 551 21.56 -2.91 6.30
N PHE A 552 22.70 -3.41 5.82
CA PHE A 552 23.09 -4.82 5.83
C PHE A 552 24.52 -4.92 6.38
N PRO A 553 24.97 -6.04 6.99
CA PRO A 553 26.30 -6.11 7.62
C PRO A 553 27.43 -5.62 6.71
N GLY A 554 28.13 -4.57 7.14
CA GLY A 554 29.21 -3.92 6.37
C GLY A 554 28.73 -2.96 5.26
N ALA A 555 27.43 -2.71 5.16
CA ALA A 555 26.78 -1.98 4.09
C ALA A 555 25.72 -1.00 4.62
N THR A 556 26.13 0.26 4.82
CA THR A 556 25.22 1.37 5.12
C THR A 556 25.55 2.54 4.18
N PRO A 557 24.59 3.01 3.39
CA PRO A 557 23.22 2.52 3.30
C PRO A 557 23.07 1.27 2.46
N PHE A 558 22.00 0.52 2.66
CA PHE A 558 21.61 -0.58 1.78
C PHE A 558 20.34 -0.25 0.98
N LEU A 559 19.27 0.26 1.62
CA LEU A 559 18.08 0.80 0.93
C LEU A 559 18.31 2.25 0.44
N SER A 560 17.87 2.58 -0.77
CA SER A 560 18.12 3.88 -1.40
C SER A 560 17.06 4.94 -1.09
N GLY A 561 17.47 6.21 -1.17
CA GLY A 561 16.57 7.37 -1.20
C GLY A 561 15.96 7.65 -2.58
N LYS A 562 16.42 6.96 -3.63
CA LYS A 562 15.97 7.13 -5.01
C LYS A 562 16.09 5.81 -5.78
N SER A 563 15.23 5.60 -6.76
CA SER A 563 15.40 4.48 -7.70
C SER A 563 15.84 5.01 -9.05
N GLU A 564 17.14 5.03 -9.29
CA GLU A 564 17.72 5.45 -10.56
C GLU A 564 17.73 4.31 -11.57
N VAL A 565 17.38 4.61 -12.82
CA VAL A 565 17.59 3.72 -13.97
C VAL A 565 18.75 4.31 -14.79
N PRO A 566 20.01 3.86 -14.59
CA PRO A 566 21.16 4.45 -15.25
C PRO A 566 21.16 4.17 -16.76
N THR A 567 20.65 3.01 -17.16
CA THR A 567 20.51 2.62 -18.57
C THR A 567 19.22 1.85 -18.80
N PRO A 568 18.68 1.81 -20.03
CA PRO A 568 17.42 1.13 -20.30
C PRO A 568 17.43 -0.39 -20.07
N GLY A 569 18.61 -1.00 -20.05
CA GLY A 569 18.82 -2.42 -19.78
C GLY A 569 19.31 -2.69 -18.36
N PHE A 570 19.10 -1.78 -17.41
CA PHE A 570 19.58 -1.95 -16.04
C PHE A 570 18.87 -3.11 -15.33
N PHE A 571 19.64 -3.98 -14.69
CA PHE A 571 19.16 -5.02 -13.78
C PHE A 571 20.18 -5.22 -12.66
N TRP A 572 19.74 -5.67 -11.50
CA TRP A 572 20.64 -5.92 -10.37
C TRP A 572 21.43 -7.21 -10.59
N ASN A 573 22.76 -7.12 -10.63
CA ASN A 573 23.64 -8.28 -10.73
C ASN A 573 25.00 -8.00 -10.11
N THR A 574 25.64 -9.03 -9.58
CA THR A 574 27.01 -8.96 -9.03
C THR A 574 27.67 -10.33 -9.02
N ALA A 575 29.00 -10.37 -8.97
CA ALA A 575 29.73 -11.62 -8.86
C ALA A 575 29.46 -12.29 -7.50
N GLY A 576 29.30 -13.62 -7.49
CA GLY A 576 29.10 -14.40 -6.27
C GLY A 576 27.64 -14.68 -5.90
N ILE A 577 26.66 -14.23 -6.71
CA ILE A 577 25.27 -14.69 -6.56
C ILE A 577 25.19 -16.17 -6.96
N ALA A 578 24.64 -17.01 -6.09
CA ALA A 578 24.57 -18.46 -6.28
C ALA A 578 23.38 -18.89 -7.15
N ASN A 579 22.25 -18.18 -7.06
CA ASN A 579 21.00 -18.54 -7.73
C ASN A 579 20.51 -17.40 -8.64
N ASN A 580 20.50 -17.68 -9.95
CA ASN A 580 20.06 -16.70 -10.95
C ASN A 580 18.56 -16.39 -10.89
N GLU A 581 17.72 -17.34 -10.48
CA GLU A 581 16.28 -17.08 -10.30
C GLU A 581 16.07 -16.09 -9.17
N ALA A 582 16.76 -16.26 -8.03
CA ALA A 582 16.68 -15.30 -6.94
C ALA A 582 17.16 -13.91 -7.36
N ARG A 583 18.25 -13.82 -8.16
CA ARG A 583 18.67 -12.54 -8.74
C ARG A 583 17.59 -11.91 -9.61
N HIS A 584 16.96 -12.69 -10.51
CA HIS A 584 15.88 -12.19 -11.36
C HIS A 584 14.69 -11.68 -10.53
N HIS A 585 14.20 -12.49 -9.57
CA HIS A 585 13.11 -12.10 -8.68
C HIS A 585 13.44 -10.86 -7.86
N PHE A 586 14.65 -10.76 -7.30
CA PHE A 586 15.10 -9.59 -6.58
C PHE A 586 15.09 -8.34 -7.47
N SER A 587 15.76 -8.43 -8.62
CA SER A 587 15.92 -7.34 -9.58
C SER A 587 14.57 -6.87 -10.14
N LEU A 588 13.69 -7.82 -10.50
CA LEU A 588 12.34 -7.53 -10.96
C LEU A 588 11.55 -6.77 -9.90
N ASN A 589 11.74 -7.06 -8.61
CA ASN A 589 11.00 -6.42 -7.51
C ASN A 589 11.58 -5.08 -7.03
N THR A 590 12.65 -4.58 -7.65
CA THR A 590 13.08 -3.18 -7.46
C THR A 590 12.46 -2.28 -8.52
N CYS A 591 12.25 -1.00 -8.20
CA CYS A 591 11.71 -0.05 -9.17
C CYS A 591 12.61 0.05 -10.41
N ASN A 592 13.92 0.17 -10.24
CA ASN A 592 14.86 0.33 -11.36
C ASN A 592 15.14 -0.95 -12.16
N GLY A 593 15.07 -2.13 -11.57
CA GLY A 593 15.23 -3.39 -12.29
C GLY A 593 13.97 -3.74 -13.09
N CYS A 594 12.79 -3.54 -12.50
CA CYS A 594 11.51 -3.67 -13.20
C CYS A 594 11.41 -2.70 -14.39
N HIS A 595 11.62 -1.40 -14.13
CA HIS A 595 11.52 -0.38 -15.16
C HIS A 595 12.69 -0.42 -16.16
N GLY A 596 13.80 -1.09 -15.81
CA GLY A 596 14.94 -1.35 -16.68
C GLY A 596 14.80 -2.66 -17.47
N GLY A 597 15.80 -3.53 -17.31
CA GLY A 597 16.05 -4.70 -18.13
C GLY A 597 15.23 -5.94 -17.81
N GLU A 598 14.63 -6.07 -16.62
CA GLU A 598 13.95 -7.33 -16.22
C GLU A 598 12.55 -7.46 -16.84
N ALA A 599 11.79 -6.38 -16.88
CA ALA A 599 10.47 -6.35 -17.51
C ALA A 599 10.47 -5.62 -18.85
N GLY A 600 11.64 -5.10 -19.26
CA GLY A 600 11.83 -4.39 -20.52
C GLY A 600 10.73 -3.36 -20.77
N ALA A 601 10.41 -2.57 -19.73
CA ALA A 601 9.28 -1.64 -19.65
C ALA A 601 9.41 -0.42 -20.59
N GLN A 602 10.29 -0.51 -21.59
CA GLN A 602 10.52 0.47 -22.64
C GLN A 602 9.23 0.62 -23.46
N LEU A 603 8.50 1.72 -23.26
CA LEU A 603 7.46 2.13 -24.21
C LEU A 603 8.08 2.99 -25.32
N PRO A 604 7.51 2.96 -26.53
CA PRO A 604 7.73 4.05 -27.48
C PRO A 604 7.29 5.37 -26.85
N THR A 605 7.97 6.47 -27.18
CA THR A 605 7.52 7.81 -26.80
C THR A 605 6.14 8.10 -27.40
N VAL A 606 5.21 8.59 -26.58
CA VAL A 606 3.90 9.03 -27.06
C VAL A 606 4.11 10.33 -27.82
N GLY A 607 3.82 10.34 -29.12
CA GLY A 607 4.11 11.52 -29.95
C GLY A 607 3.99 11.35 -31.46
N GLY A 608 3.65 10.17 -31.98
CA GLY A 608 3.29 10.05 -33.40
C GLY A 608 3.05 8.62 -33.86
N LEU A 609 1.77 8.25 -33.95
CA LEU A 609 1.16 7.08 -34.60
C LEU A 609 0.89 5.83 -33.72
N PRO A 610 -0.23 5.10 -33.99
CA PRO A 610 -0.61 3.92 -33.23
C PRO A 610 0.38 2.78 -33.43
N LEU A 611 0.61 2.00 -32.37
CA LEU A 611 1.20 0.67 -32.49
C LEU A 611 0.29 -0.20 -33.35
N ASP A 612 0.85 -0.83 -34.39
CA ASP A 612 0.22 -1.94 -35.09
C ASP A 612 0.04 -3.12 -34.10
N PRO A 613 -1.20 -3.55 -33.81
CA PRO A 613 -1.47 -4.63 -32.87
C PRO A 613 -0.86 -5.98 -33.26
N ALA A 614 -0.47 -6.16 -34.53
CA ALA A 614 0.04 -7.42 -35.05
C ALA A 614 1.56 -7.56 -35.00
N THR A 615 2.32 -6.46 -34.97
CA THR A 615 3.78 -6.50 -35.20
C THR A 615 4.62 -5.88 -34.07
N GLY A 616 4.01 -5.10 -33.17
CA GLY A 616 4.73 -4.51 -32.03
C GLY A 616 5.87 -3.55 -32.41
N MET A 617 5.98 -3.15 -33.68
CA MET A 617 6.97 -2.19 -34.15
C MET A 617 6.27 -1.04 -34.88
N GLY A 618 6.06 0.06 -34.15
CA GLY A 618 5.60 1.35 -34.69
C GLY A 618 6.73 2.37 -34.71
N ALA A 619 6.85 3.10 -35.81
CA ALA A 619 7.96 3.99 -36.14
C ALA A 619 7.82 5.40 -35.54
N THR A 620 8.84 5.86 -34.80
CA THR A 620 9.28 7.27 -34.83
C THR A 620 10.80 7.32 -34.90
N GLY A 621 11.33 8.11 -35.83
CA GLY A 621 12.75 8.43 -35.92
C GLY A 621 13.28 9.18 -34.68
N PRO A 622 14.61 9.41 -34.59
CA PRO A 622 15.37 9.53 -33.34
C PRO A 622 15.27 10.89 -32.62
N SER A 623 14.16 11.64 -32.70
CA SER A 623 14.07 12.99 -32.11
C SER A 623 13.56 13.07 -30.67
N SER A 624 13.45 11.94 -29.96
CA SER A 624 13.41 11.94 -28.50
C SER A 624 14.10 10.67 -27.99
N SER A 625 15.36 10.77 -27.61
CA SER A 625 16.16 9.72 -26.97
C SER A 625 15.69 9.37 -25.54
N ALA A 626 14.42 9.63 -25.21
CA ALA A 626 13.80 9.32 -23.92
C ALA A 626 13.17 7.92 -24.00
N PRO A 627 13.75 6.89 -23.37
CA PRO A 627 13.06 5.61 -23.23
C PRO A 627 11.88 5.86 -22.29
N SER A 628 10.67 5.49 -22.67
CA SER A 628 9.57 5.56 -21.73
C SER A 628 9.73 4.42 -20.73
N PHE A 629 9.94 4.80 -19.47
CA PHE A 629 10.27 3.93 -18.34
C PHE A 629 9.07 3.83 -17.39
N VAL A 630 7.86 3.64 -17.91
CA VAL A 630 6.64 3.69 -17.09
C VAL A 630 5.67 2.58 -17.46
N HIS A 631 4.87 2.16 -16.47
CA HIS A 631 3.79 1.20 -16.71
C HIS A 631 2.61 1.85 -17.45
N ILE A 632 2.40 3.15 -17.23
CA ILE A 632 1.33 3.95 -17.79
C ILE A 632 1.99 5.19 -18.40
N ALA A 633 1.94 5.31 -19.73
CA ALA A 633 2.58 6.40 -20.45
C ALA A 633 1.92 7.75 -20.17
N GLU A 634 2.69 8.81 -20.27
CA GLU A 634 2.17 10.18 -20.29
C GLU A 634 1.29 10.40 -21.52
N ARG A 635 0.37 11.38 -21.44
CA ARG A 635 -0.63 11.59 -22.49
C ARG A 635 -0.90 13.06 -22.79
N ASN A 636 -1.13 13.35 -24.06
CA ASN A 636 -1.77 14.61 -24.47
C ASN A 636 -3.26 14.60 -24.08
N ALA A 637 -3.88 15.78 -23.98
CA ALA A 637 -5.28 15.91 -23.55
C ALA A 637 -6.23 15.06 -24.40
N THR A 638 -5.97 14.95 -25.71
CA THR A 638 -6.83 14.28 -26.69
C THR A 638 -6.46 12.82 -26.95
N ALA A 639 -5.47 12.27 -26.26
CA ALA A 639 -5.00 10.92 -26.47
C ALA A 639 -5.07 10.10 -25.17
N GLN A 640 -5.51 8.85 -25.29
CA GLN A 640 -5.48 7.89 -24.20
C GLN A 640 -4.04 7.47 -23.88
N SER A 641 -3.78 7.16 -22.61
CA SER A 641 -2.48 6.64 -22.19
C SER A 641 -2.23 5.22 -22.71
N HIS A 642 -0.98 4.94 -23.10
CA HIS A 642 -0.53 3.60 -23.48
C HIS A 642 -0.02 2.83 -22.26
N LEU A 643 -0.31 1.53 -22.20
CA LEU A 643 0.14 0.63 -21.13
C LEU A 643 1.37 -0.17 -21.56
N SER A 644 2.25 -0.48 -20.61
CA SER A 644 3.44 -1.27 -20.88
C SER A 644 3.14 -2.71 -21.27
N ARG A 645 4.05 -3.31 -22.04
CA ARG A 645 4.00 -4.74 -22.35
C ARG A 645 4.11 -5.64 -21.12
N PHE A 646 4.73 -5.15 -20.05
CA PHE A 646 4.74 -5.85 -18.77
C PHE A 646 3.33 -5.97 -18.20
N LEU A 647 2.55 -4.89 -18.30
CA LEU A 647 1.14 -4.89 -17.90
C LEU A 647 0.28 -5.75 -18.83
N THR A 648 0.39 -5.52 -20.14
CA THR A 648 -0.55 -6.07 -21.13
C THR A 648 -0.18 -7.46 -21.67
N GLY A 649 1.04 -7.93 -21.39
CA GLY A 649 1.59 -9.16 -21.94
C GLY A 649 1.77 -9.19 -23.45
N THR A 650 1.72 -8.04 -24.11
CA THR A 650 1.93 -7.95 -25.56
C THR A 650 3.39 -8.20 -25.95
N GLY A 651 3.62 -8.85 -27.09
CA GLY A 651 4.96 -9.09 -27.64
C GLY A 651 5.53 -10.46 -27.30
N SER A 652 6.81 -10.67 -27.61
CA SER A 652 7.50 -11.93 -27.31
C SER A 652 7.99 -11.98 -25.88
N ALA A 653 8.22 -13.20 -25.38
CA ALA A 653 8.89 -13.43 -24.11
C ALA A 653 10.21 -12.66 -24.03
N LEU A 654 10.48 -12.09 -22.86
CA LEU A 654 11.70 -11.38 -22.52
C LEU A 654 12.79 -12.36 -22.12
N SER A 655 13.93 -12.32 -22.78
CA SER A 655 15.07 -13.13 -22.32
C SER A 655 15.66 -12.50 -21.06
N ASP A 656 15.73 -13.28 -19.98
CA ASP A 656 16.47 -12.91 -18.78
C ASP A 656 17.91 -12.51 -19.15
N PRO A 657 18.39 -11.32 -18.75
CA PRO A 657 19.63 -10.76 -19.28
C PRO A 657 20.91 -11.53 -18.87
N VAL A 658 20.80 -12.47 -17.92
CA VAL A 658 21.93 -13.29 -17.46
C VAL A 658 21.83 -14.73 -17.98
N SER A 659 20.69 -15.39 -17.78
CA SER A 659 20.51 -16.81 -18.15
C SER A 659 19.96 -17.03 -19.56
N GLY A 660 19.36 -16.01 -20.18
CA GLY A 660 18.63 -16.14 -21.43
C GLY A 660 17.29 -16.86 -21.30
N VAL A 661 16.86 -17.25 -20.09
CA VAL A 661 15.56 -17.90 -19.86
C VAL A 661 14.43 -16.96 -20.31
N PRO A 662 13.52 -17.40 -21.19
CA PRO A 662 12.38 -16.58 -21.59
C PRO A 662 11.40 -16.35 -20.44
N ARG A 663 10.99 -15.09 -20.25
CA ARG A 663 10.06 -14.59 -19.23
C ARG A 663 8.83 -14.01 -19.93
N VAL A 664 7.66 -14.48 -19.54
CA VAL A 664 6.37 -13.97 -20.02
C VAL A 664 5.72 -13.20 -18.87
N PHE A 665 5.30 -11.97 -19.14
CA PHE A 665 4.59 -11.14 -18.19
C PHE A 665 3.20 -10.87 -18.75
N ASP A 666 2.22 -10.73 -17.86
CA ASP A 666 0.88 -10.26 -18.17
C ASP A 666 0.25 -9.88 -16.82
N ASP A 667 0.70 -8.74 -16.28
CA ASP A 667 0.33 -8.34 -14.93
C ASP A 667 -1.15 -7.93 -14.86
N LEU A 668 -1.77 -7.47 -15.96
CA LEU A 668 -3.20 -7.18 -16.01
C LEU A 668 -4.05 -8.44 -15.91
N THR A 669 -3.71 -9.50 -16.64
CA THR A 669 -4.40 -10.79 -16.50
C THR A 669 -4.25 -11.34 -15.08
N ARG A 670 -3.06 -11.18 -14.48
CA ARG A 670 -2.82 -11.57 -13.07
C ARG A 670 -3.75 -10.83 -12.12
N ARG A 671 -3.81 -9.49 -12.23
CA ARG A 671 -4.66 -8.63 -11.40
C ARG A 671 -6.14 -8.88 -11.64
N ALA A 672 -6.55 -9.17 -12.88
CA ALA A 672 -7.93 -9.52 -13.23
C ALA A 672 -8.37 -10.83 -12.58
N ALA A 673 -7.54 -11.87 -12.63
CA ALA A 673 -7.79 -13.11 -11.93
C ALA A 673 -7.85 -12.90 -10.40
N ASP A 674 -6.97 -12.07 -9.85
CA ASP A 674 -6.92 -11.82 -8.42
C ASP A 674 -8.09 -10.94 -7.91
N LEU A 675 -8.56 -9.96 -8.70
CA LEU A 675 -9.82 -9.23 -8.45
C LEU A 675 -11.01 -10.19 -8.47
N ASP A 676 -11.08 -11.08 -9.46
CA ASP A 676 -12.15 -12.07 -9.55
C ASP A 676 -12.15 -13.03 -8.34
N PHE A 677 -10.97 -13.47 -7.92
CA PHE A 677 -10.77 -14.26 -6.71
C PHE A 677 -11.33 -13.52 -5.49
N ALA A 678 -10.92 -12.27 -5.27
CA ALA A 678 -11.37 -11.48 -4.12
C ALA A 678 -12.89 -11.25 -4.12
N ALA A 679 -13.50 -11.05 -5.29
CA ALA A 679 -14.92 -10.80 -5.44
C ALA A 679 -15.80 -12.05 -5.26
N ASN A 680 -15.28 -13.24 -5.60
CA ASN A 680 -16.12 -14.44 -5.77
C ASN A 680 -15.73 -15.65 -4.91
N MET A 681 -14.55 -15.68 -4.30
CA MET A 681 -14.15 -16.80 -3.44
C MET A 681 -14.75 -16.75 -2.02
N PRO A 682 -14.79 -17.89 -1.31
CA PRO A 682 -15.24 -17.94 0.08
C PRO A 682 -14.40 -17.05 1.01
N CYS A 683 -15.04 -16.49 2.05
CA CYS A 683 -14.34 -15.62 3.00
C CYS A 683 -13.21 -16.34 3.73
N LEU A 684 -13.39 -17.61 4.09
CA LEU A 684 -12.33 -18.42 4.68
C LEU A 684 -11.03 -18.40 3.84
N MET A 685 -11.10 -18.45 2.52
CA MET A 685 -9.91 -18.34 1.67
C MET A 685 -9.34 -16.92 1.69
N LEU A 686 -10.19 -15.93 1.44
CA LEU A 686 -9.77 -14.52 1.38
C LEU A 686 -9.15 -14.01 2.70
N SER A 687 -9.64 -14.50 3.84
CA SER A 687 -9.11 -14.16 5.16
C SER A 687 -7.77 -14.82 5.47
N LEU A 688 -7.49 -15.98 4.88
CA LEU A 688 -6.27 -16.74 5.15
C LEU A 688 -5.14 -16.46 4.15
N THR A 689 -5.46 -15.99 2.95
CA THR A 689 -4.49 -15.75 1.89
C THR A 689 -4.40 -14.25 1.58
N PRO A 690 -3.20 -13.63 1.65
CA PRO A 690 -3.02 -12.30 1.09
C PRO A 690 -3.10 -12.41 -0.44
N ALA A 691 -3.17 -11.27 -1.13
CA ALA A 691 -3.02 -11.31 -2.57
C ALA A 691 -1.66 -11.89 -3.00
N LEU A 692 -1.62 -12.44 -4.21
CA LEU A 692 -0.41 -13.02 -4.78
C LEU A 692 0.62 -11.97 -5.22
N ALA A 693 0.32 -10.66 -5.19
CA ALA A 693 1.31 -9.66 -5.58
C ALA A 693 2.52 -9.64 -4.65
N THR A 694 3.68 -9.44 -5.24
CA THR A 694 4.87 -8.99 -4.52
C THR A 694 4.69 -7.50 -4.21
N ARG A 695 4.76 -7.14 -2.92
CA ARG A 695 4.77 -5.73 -2.50
C ARG A 695 6.16 -5.16 -2.84
N SER A 696 6.35 -4.78 -4.11
CA SER A 696 7.53 -4.03 -4.59
C SER A 696 7.50 -2.55 -4.15
N HIS A 697 6.66 -2.22 -3.19
CA HIS A 697 6.16 -0.87 -2.91
C HIS A 697 5.99 -0.61 -1.43
#